data_AF-A0A0G4MEX9-F1
#
_entry.id   AF-A0A0G4MEX9-F1
#
_cell.length_a   1.000
_cell.length_b   1.000
_cell.length_c   1.000
_cell.angle_alpha   90.00
_cell.angle_beta   90.00
_cell.angle_gamma   90.00
#
_symmetry.space_group_name_H-M   'P 1'
#
loop_
_entity.id
_entity.type
_entity.pdbx_description
1 polymer ?
#
loop_
_entity_poly.entity_id
_entity_poly.type
_entity_poly.pdbx_seq_one_letter_code
_entity_poly.pdbx_strand_id
1 'polypeptide(L)'
;MASKSQSGFRVLVAGGGIAGLTLANCLERAGVEYILLEAHDNVAPRVGASIGLLPNGSRILDQLGCYDKILEETQGVRITRFNYAISYLERETVLRVLYENLQDKSPIQLSRRIMNVDHSGTDGVVAHCQDGTIVAGDVLVGCDGVNSLVRREMWRLSEHGKPQATPVSVRHDLKADFQCLFGLSTRTRGVNAGEMDVNFASGFSTMVIGGKDGRVFWFVFAKMDKTYTSPNIPKYSYQDAVEFANEYMDFTIKDGLKFSDLWQSRTSVTLAATEEAELKEWTWGRIACVGDNVHKMTPHMAGDLLVDVNCDMIIGAAKLDYIPTPERSVQGTMPFNPSLGLGKGESKLKRGFAGLPLLALSLFGPWLAEPSNLAMIDQLTPLFLSYDHASNSVRAWPYTGVLAASSGLDVMRFHLDFGIICAVVLFESSRRANVLTISSLPIAFFYCLQSFKIVHVMGVYCFAHYVQSPIENFRAKDMRLTNRAYSGTVLVTLLVAYYVPLVTAIMPVFSITTRLTWGYIFQYFPFSISILQNGLKHLFLEDVMDEDKIWAPNGDLSLIGLTIFTFALFAFAARLLALIDTLTSQVLSQSSDMVLMTELGGWAQPIRLFEIHAIFAVLLVWLLYLFSDLKRAEIVRWSWPTLLVCIATALCLFGPGVTVGMGWLDFFTEYHGFEPFLEGTRDDGVISDTVRTKLTQSLGLITGDLVDETNVSMPHIFGDSTTWTSVLLKDAILNLLRIAKSYAVDALTATYLMRMAPSLLRPIAYWLIPQCRTSRQAVQSARKLIDPEVKKRKMLVDDALQSGAKPSKISDAIGWMYQVAAGRPVDFVCAQMQLTLAAVHTTTEVLAQAILDLCERPEPVQKLRDEVIEVLGDEGWEKTSFYKLKLMDSFFKESQRFTPLVSTAMSRLVEQDITLSDGRFLPKGVRINVLTDFRNAEKYPNPDEFNATRFVPMRQGQGSENASQLASTSSEHTLFGHGRHACPGRFFAVNEMKIILAQFLLEYDLRAEEGLTKLQPQAFETSIGVNPAVAIEIRRRIKSADVRIEKRE
;
A
#
# COMPACT_ATOMS: atom_id res chain seq x y z
N MET A 1 31.50 -40.92 35.58
CA MET A 1 31.77 -39.80 34.66
C MET A 1 31.21 -40.17 33.28
N ALA A 2 29.98 -39.75 32.98
CA ALA A 2 29.41 -39.88 31.65
C ALA A 2 29.91 -38.68 30.83
N SER A 3 30.58 -38.95 29.72
CA SER A 3 31.13 -37.94 28.82
C SER A 3 30.00 -37.04 28.30
N LYS A 4 30.07 -35.74 28.61
CA LYS A 4 29.38 -34.70 27.84
C LYS A 4 29.91 -34.74 26.41
N SER A 5 29.29 -35.53 25.54
CA SER A 5 29.35 -35.28 24.10
C SER A 5 28.60 -33.98 23.86
N GLN A 6 29.23 -33.04 23.15
CA GLN A 6 28.71 -31.77 22.66
C GLN A 6 27.17 -31.75 22.55
N SER A 7 26.46 -31.31 23.60
CA SER A 7 25.00 -31.44 23.67
C SER A 7 24.32 -30.18 23.14
N GLY A 8 23.67 -30.30 21.98
CA GLY A 8 22.69 -29.31 21.52
C GLY A 8 21.51 -29.23 22.49
N PHE A 9 20.83 -28.08 22.51
CA PHE A 9 19.61 -27.85 23.30
C PHE A 9 18.43 -28.64 22.69
N ARG A 10 17.73 -29.44 23.52
CA ARG A 10 16.65 -30.35 23.08
C ARG A 10 15.30 -30.02 23.72
N VAL A 11 14.26 -29.91 22.88
CA VAL A 11 12.87 -29.65 23.31
C VAL A 11 12.02 -30.92 23.23
N LEU A 12 11.32 -31.27 24.30
CA LEU A 12 10.29 -32.31 24.30
C LEU A 12 8.93 -31.66 23.99
N VAL A 13 8.19 -32.21 23.02
CA VAL A 13 6.84 -31.75 22.65
C VAL A 13 5.85 -32.85 22.97
N ALA A 14 4.89 -32.58 23.85
CA ALA A 14 3.87 -33.55 24.26
C ALA A 14 2.57 -33.35 23.48
N GLY A 15 2.26 -34.29 22.58
CA GLY A 15 1.08 -34.26 21.72
C GLY A 15 1.40 -33.77 20.30
N GLY A 16 0.95 -34.53 19.31
CA GLY A 16 1.01 -34.30 17.87
C GLY A 16 -0.28 -33.73 17.27
N GLY A 17 -1.05 -33.00 18.08
CA GLY A 17 -2.14 -32.16 17.56
C GLY A 17 -1.60 -30.97 16.75
N ILE A 18 -2.50 -30.09 16.32
CA ILE A 18 -2.14 -28.91 15.50
C ILE A 18 -1.07 -28.07 16.18
N ALA A 19 -1.24 -27.73 17.47
CA ALA A 19 -0.24 -26.97 18.21
C ALA A 19 1.13 -27.66 18.26
N GLY A 20 1.16 -28.98 18.47
CA GLY A 20 2.39 -29.77 18.56
C GLY A 20 3.13 -29.89 17.23
N LEU A 21 2.42 -30.22 16.15
CA LEU A 21 3.03 -30.31 14.81
C LEU A 21 3.42 -28.93 14.26
N THR A 22 2.67 -27.88 14.56
CA THR A 22 3.09 -26.51 14.25
C THR A 22 4.38 -26.16 15.00
N LEU A 23 4.48 -26.49 16.29
CA LEU A 23 5.71 -26.27 17.06
C LEU A 23 6.89 -27.09 16.52
N ALA A 24 6.68 -28.35 16.14
CA ALA A 24 7.71 -29.18 15.52
C ALA A 24 8.25 -28.53 14.22
N ASN A 25 7.37 -28.03 13.36
CA ASN A 25 7.76 -27.31 12.15
C ASN A 25 8.55 -26.02 12.49
N CYS A 26 8.15 -25.29 13.52
CA CYS A 26 8.87 -24.12 14.01
C CYS A 26 10.29 -24.47 14.49
N LEU A 27 10.43 -25.54 15.27
CA LEU A 27 11.71 -25.99 15.84
C LEU A 27 12.66 -26.53 14.76
N GLU A 28 12.16 -27.32 13.81
CA GLU A 28 12.95 -27.81 12.67
C GLU A 28 13.50 -26.64 11.83
N ARG A 29 12.66 -25.64 11.53
CA ARG A 29 13.08 -24.42 10.82
C ARG A 29 14.10 -23.58 11.60
N ALA A 30 14.06 -23.63 12.93
CA ALA A 30 15.01 -22.94 13.80
C ALA A 30 16.32 -23.72 14.00
N GLY A 31 16.42 -24.96 13.50
CA GLY A 31 17.57 -25.84 13.75
C GLY A 31 17.68 -26.28 15.21
N VAL A 32 16.57 -26.31 15.95
CA VAL A 32 16.52 -26.74 17.36
C VAL A 32 16.15 -28.22 17.41
N GLU A 33 16.92 -29.00 18.17
CA GLU A 33 16.66 -30.43 18.35
C GLU A 33 15.35 -30.62 19.14
N TYR A 34 14.50 -31.54 18.70
CA TYR A 34 13.24 -31.82 19.40
C TYR A 34 12.88 -33.30 19.36
N ILE A 35 11.98 -33.72 20.24
CA ILE A 35 11.31 -35.03 20.20
C ILE A 35 9.83 -34.77 20.46
N LEU A 36 8.97 -35.23 19.54
CA LEU A 36 7.52 -35.13 19.68
C LEU A 36 6.95 -36.49 20.13
N LEU A 37 6.24 -36.49 21.24
CA LEU A 37 5.63 -37.67 21.85
C LEU A 37 4.11 -37.64 21.62
N GLU A 38 3.61 -38.42 20.67
CA GLU A 38 2.17 -38.55 20.37
C GLU A 38 1.60 -39.80 21.04
N ALA A 39 0.45 -39.65 21.70
CA ALA A 39 -0.18 -40.72 22.46
C ALA A 39 -0.88 -41.77 21.59
N HIS A 40 -1.30 -41.40 20.38
CA HIS A 40 -1.93 -42.30 19.41
C HIS A 40 -0.90 -42.96 18.49
N ASP A 41 -1.33 -44.03 17.82
CA ASP A 41 -0.56 -44.77 16.81
C ASP A 41 -0.56 -44.09 15.43
N ASN A 42 -1.33 -43.00 15.27
CA ASN A 42 -1.45 -42.23 14.04
C ASN A 42 -1.44 -40.72 14.35
N VAL A 43 -0.64 -39.96 13.59
CA VAL A 43 -0.50 -38.50 13.70
C VAL A 43 -1.73 -37.75 13.17
N ALA A 44 -2.42 -38.30 12.17
CA ALA A 44 -3.59 -37.69 11.54
C ALA A 44 -4.75 -38.70 11.51
N PRO A 45 -5.39 -38.99 12.67
CA PRO A 45 -6.54 -39.88 12.69
C PRO A 45 -7.73 -39.22 11.98
N ARG A 46 -8.56 -40.05 11.32
CA ARG A 46 -9.89 -39.69 10.75
C ARG A 46 -10.95 -39.45 11.83
N VAL A 47 -10.56 -38.76 12.91
CA VAL A 47 -11.36 -38.56 14.11
C VAL A 47 -11.24 -37.10 14.52
N GLY A 48 -12.37 -36.38 14.51
CA GLY A 48 -12.44 -34.98 14.93
C GLY A 48 -13.40 -34.13 14.08
N ALA A 49 -13.74 -32.97 14.62
CA ALA A 49 -14.54 -31.95 13.94
C ALA A 49 -13.79 -31.31 12.75
N SER A 50 -14.50 -30.51 11.97
CA SER A 50 -13.87 -29.55 11.06
C SER A 50 -13.11 -28.48 11.83
N ILE A 51 -12.15 -27.84 11.15
CA ILE A 51 -11.40 -26.71 11.68
C ILE A 51 -11.54 -25.50 10.77
N GLY A 52 -11.79 -24.34 11.36
CA GLY A 52 -11.70 -23.05 10.71
C GLY A 52 -10.30 -22.47 10.89
N LEU A 53 -9.61 -22.20 9.77
CA LEU A 53 -8.35 -21.47 9.74
C LEU A 53 -8.63 -20.01 9.42
N LEU A 54 -8.37 -19.16 10.39
CA LEU A 54 -8.44 -17.71 10.26
C LEU A 54 -7.14 -17.15 9.66
N PRO A 55 -7.17 -15.97 9.00
CA PRO A 55 -6.00 -15.37 8.35
C PRO A 55 -4.74 -15.26 9.21
N ASN A 56 -4.87 -15.02 10.52
CA ASN A 56 -3.74 -14.97 11.46
C ASN A 56 -3.05 -16.33 11.61
N GLY A 57 -3.81 -17.42 11.72
CA GLY A 57 -3.29 -18.79 11.73
C GLY A 57 -2.74 -19.20 10.36
N SER A 58 -3.48 -18.89 9.29
CA SER A 58 -3.07 -19.11 7.90
C SER A 58 -1.73 -18.44 7.57
N ARG A 59 -1.45 -17.27 8.14
CA ARG A 59 -0.16 -16.59 8.00
C ARG A 59 1.00 -17.36 8.62
N ILE A 60 0.82 -17.92 9.82
CA ILE A 60 1.86 -18.75 10.45
C ILE A 60 2.12 -19.99 9.60
N LEU A 61 1.05 -20.61 9.10
CA LEU A 61 1.15 -21.76 8.19
C LEU A 61 1.84 -21.39 6.87
N ASP A 62 1.68 -20.16 6.40
CA ASP A 62 2.37 -19.64 5.21
C ASP A 62 3.87 -19.43 5.49
N GLN A 63 4.24 -18.86 6.64
CA GLN A 63 5.66 -18.78 7.07
C GLN A 63 6.33 -20.16 7.13
N LEU A 64 5.59 -21.18 7.54
CA LEU A 64 6.10 -22.56 7.63
C LEU A 64 6.12 -23.30 6.27
N GLY A 65 5.46 -22.76 5.24
CA GLY A 65 5.34 -23.39 3.91
C GLY A 65 4.18 -24.39 3.78
N CYS A 66 3.22 -24.36 4.71
CA CYS A 66 2.06 -25.26 4.74
C CYS A 66 0.81 -24.67 4.08
N TYR A 67 0.72 -23.35 3.93
CA TYR A 67 -0.54 -22.70 3.58
C TYR A 67 -1.06 -23.04 2.17
N ASP A 68 -0.20 -23.12 1.16
CA ASP A 68 -0.64 -23.43 -0.21
C ASP A 68 -1.23 -24.85 -0.31
N LYS A 69 -0.63 -25.83 0.39
CA LYS A 69 -1.18 -27.20 0.49
C LYS A 69 -2.54 -27.24 1.18
N ILE A 70 -2.75 -26.39 2.18
CA ILE A 70 -4.06 -26.24 2.83
C ILE A 70 -5.07 -25.62 1.86
N LEU A 71 -4.63 -24.63 1.07
CA LEU A 71 -5.48 -23.96 0.09
C LEU A 71 -5.94 -24.92 -1.02
N GLU A 72 -5.11 -25.88 -1.42
CA GLU A 72 -5.49 -26.93 -2.37
C GLU A 72 -6.63 -27.82 -1.86
N GLU A 73 -6.76 -28.00 -0.55
CA GLU A 73 -7.73 -28.91 0.09
C GLU A 73 -9.02 -28.21 0.53
N THR A 74 -9.11 -26.89 0.38
CA THR A 74 -10.25 -26.09 0.83
C THR A 74 -10.71 -25.14 -0.28
N GLN A 75 -11.97 -24.74 -0.21
CA GLN A 75 -12.50 -23.64 -1.03
C GLN A 75 -12.85 -22.52 -0.06
N GLY A 76 -11.83 -21.78 0.36
CA GLY A 76 -11.96 -20.78 1.42
C GLY A 76 -12.82 -19.59 1.01
N VAL A 77 -13.52 -19.01 1.97
CA VAL A 77 -14.25 -17.75 1.80
C VAL A 77 -13.21 -16.64 1.70
N ARG A 78 -13.03 -16.09 0.48
CA ARG A 78 -12.12 -14.97 0.27
C ARG A 78 -12.76 -13.69 0.82
N ILE A 79 -12.29 -13.26 1.98
CA ILE A 79 -12.58 -11.92 2.48
C ILE A 79 -11.64 -10.95 1.75
N THR A 80 -12.18 -10.11 0.89
CA THR A 80 -11.44 -9.14 0.04
C THR A 80 -10.47 -8.23 0.80
N ARG A 81 -10.65 -8.08 2.12
CA ARG A 81 -9.77 -7.30 2.99
C ARG A 81 -8.41 -7.95 3.28
N PHE A 82 -8.33 -9.29 3.20
CA PHE A 82 -7.13 -10.05 3.50
C PHE A 82 -6.75 -10.90 2.30
N ASN A 83 -5.45 -11.04 2.03
CA ASN A 83 -5.02 -12.00 1.03
C ASN A 83 -5.07 -13.45 1.53
N TYR A 84 -5.46 -13.71 2.78
CA TYR A 84 -5.72 -15.05 3.30
C TYR A 84 -7.22 -15.32 3.37
N ALA A 85 -7.66 -16.45 2.80
CA ALA A 85 -9.05 -16.90 2.92
C ALA A 85 -9.33 -17.45 4.33
N ILE A 86 -10.59 -17.32 4.78
CA ILE A 86 -11.09 -18.15 5.88
C ILE A 86 -11.34 -19.53 5.30
N SER A 87 -10.61 -20.53 5.79
CA SER A 87 -10.64 -21.88 5.25
C SER A 87 -11.27 -22.84 6.24
N TYR A 88 -12.25 -23.61 5.80
CA TYR A 88 -12.81 -24.72 6.56
C TYR A 88 -12.47 -26.05 5.88
N LEU A 89 -11.99 -27.01 6.67
CA LEU A 89 -11.55 -28.32 6.22
C LEU A 89 -11.59 -29.33 7.36
N GLU A 90 -11.44 -30.61 7.06
CA GLU A 90 -11.28 -31.63 8.08
C GLU A 90 -9.98 -31.41 8.87
N ARG A 91 -10.03 -31.58 10.19
CA ARG A 91 -8.86 -31.47 11.07
C ARG A 91 -7.72 -32.42 10.65
N GLU A 92 -8.06 -33.63 10.18
CA GLU A 92 -7.12 -34.61 9.64
C GLU A 92 -6.22 -34.00 8.55
N THR A 93 -6.82 -33.24 7.63
CA THR A 93 -6.13 -32.63 6.50
C THR A 93 -5.04 -31.65 6.96
N VAL A 94 -5.34 -30.83 7.97
CA VAL A 94 -4.35 -29.89 8.54
C VAL A 94 -3.21 -30.65 9.22
N LEU A 95 -3.52 -31.70 9.99
CA LEU A 95 -2.51 -32.53 10.65
C LEU A 95 -1.60 -33.22 9.64
N ARG A 96 -2.18 -33.79 8.57
CA ARG A 96 -1.46 -34.42 7.47
C ARG A 96 -0.50 -33.44 6.82
N VAL A 97 -0.98 -32.25 6.44
CA VAL A 97 -0.14 -31.22 5.80
C VAL A 97 1.02 -30.80 6.71
N LEU A 98 0.76 -30.58 8.01
CA LEU A 98 1.80 -30.22 8.96
C LEU A 98 2.85 -31.33 9.14
N TYR A 99 2.41 -32.60 9.20
CA TYR A 99 3.31 -33.75 9.34
C TYR A 99 4.13 -34.01 8.08
N GLU A 100 3.53 -33.90 6.89
CA GLU A 100 4.21 -34.07 5.62
C GLU A 100 5.22 -32.96 5.33
N ASN A 101 5.01 -31.77 5.89
CA ASN A 101 5.92 -30.63 5.72
C ASN A 101 7.27 -30.81 6.44
N LEU A 102 7.30 -31.64 7.49
CA LEU A 102 8.53 -31.97 8.21
C LEU A 102 9.51 -32.74 7.32
N GLN A 103 10.75 -32.25 7.27
CA GLN A 103 11.83 -32.87 6.49
C GLN A 103 12.32 -34.14 7.18
N ASP A 104 12.54 -34.09 8.50
CA ASP A 104 12.89 -35.25 9.31
C ASP A 104 11.71 -35.68 10.19
N LYS A 105 11.27 -36.92 10.00
CA LYS A 105 10.17 -37.53 10.76
C LYS A 105 10.67 -38.41 11.91
N SER A 106 11.97 -38.69 11.98
CA SER A 106 12.59 -39.49 13.04
C SER A 106 12.35 -38.97 14.47
N PRO A 107 12.18 -37.64 14.71
CA PRO A 107 11.84 -37.11 16.02
C PRO A 107 10.42 -37.41 16.51
N ILE A 108 9.53 -37.88 15.63
CA ILE A 108 8.12 -38.12 15.96
C ILE A 108 7.94 -39.55 16.45
N GLN A 109 7.61 -39.69 17.73
CA GLN A 109 7.39 -40.97 18.39
C GLN A 109 5.92 -41.17 18.70
N LEU A 110 5.33 -42.15 18.02
CA LEU A 110 3.93 -42.55 18.16
C LEU A 110 3.75 -43.52 19.33
N SER A 111 2.50 -43.64 19.80
CA SER A 111 2.12 -44.48 20.95
C SER A 111 2.90 -44.17 22.24
N ARG A 112 3.43 -42.94 22.37
CA ARG A 112 4.19 -42.46 23.53
C ARG A 112 3.34 -41.52 24.38
N ARG A 113 2.40 -42.07 25.14
CA ARG A 113 1.60 -41.29 26.11
C ARG A 113 2.44 -40.96 27.34
N ILE A 114 2.64 -39.68 27.65
CA ILE A 114 3.28 -39.25 28.90
C ILE A 114 2.35 -39.52 30.08
N MET A 115 2.91 -40.08 31.15
CA MET A 115 2.20 -40.41 32.39
C MET A 115 2.71 -39.61 33.60
N ASN A 116 3.99 -39.23 33.60
CA ASN A 116 4.61 -38.45 34.67
C ASN A 116 5.77 -37.61 34.10
N VAL A 117 6.10 -36.50 34.77
CA VAL A 117 7.22 -35.62 34.43
C VAL A 117 8.06 -35.36 35.68
N ASP A 118 9.37 -35.58 35.57
CA ASP A 118 10.35 -35.20 36.58
C ASP A 118 11.09 -33.93 36.16
N HIS A 119 11.40 -33.07 37.12
CA HIS A 119 12.11 -31.80 36.92
C HIS A 119 13.20 -31.61 37.98
N SER A 120 14.47 -31.64 37.57
CA SER A 120 15.63 -31.57 38.48
C SER A 120 16.20 -30.15 38.63
N GLY A 121 15.35 -29.16 38.85
CA GLY A 121 15.81 -27.77 38.96
C GLY A 121 16.37 -27.22 37.64
N THR A 122 17.63 -26.81 37.59
CA THR A 122 18.23 -26.17 36.41
C THR A 122 18.73 -27.13 35.33
N ASP A 123 18.75 -28.45 35.56
CA ASP A 123 19.52 -29.38 34.72
C ASP A 123 18.73 -30.08 33.59
N GLY A 124 17.39 -30.04 33.60
CA GLY A 124 16.56 -30.60 32.51
C GLY A 124 15.22 -31.18 32.98
N VAL A 125 14.45 -31.70 32.02
CA VAL A 125 13.16 -32.38 32.21
C VAL A 125 13.21 -33.82 31.73
N VAL A 126 12.48 -34.71 32.40
CA VAL A 126 12.38 -36.12 32.02
C VAL A 126 10.91 -36.51 31.94
N ALA A 127 10.47 -36.98 30.78
CA ALA A 127 9.12 -37.49 30.56
C ALA A 127 9.11 -39.02 30.62
N HIS A 128 8.16 -39.56 31.39
CA HIS A 128 7.93 -41.01 31.52
C HIS A 128 6.69 -41.40 30.72
N CYS A 129 6.86 -42.32 29.77
CA CYS A 129 5.80 -42.80 28.89
C CYS A 129 5.15 -44.08 29.40
N GLN A 130 3.90 -44.31 28.99
CA GLN A 130 3.07 -45.46 29.41
C GLN A 130 3.71 -46.83 29.09
N ASP A 131 4.49 -46.92 28.03
CA ASP A 131 5.20 -48.13 27.60
C ASP A 131 6.54 -48.37 28.32
N GLY A 132 6.87 -47.54 29.32
CA GLY A 132 8.12 -47.60 30.07
C GLY A 132 9.28 -46.82 29.45
N THR A 133 9.08 -46.16 28.30
CA THR A 133 10.10 -45.32 27.68
C THR A 133 10.34 -44.05 28.50
N ILE A 134 11.61 -43.68 28.69
CA ILE A 134 12.01 -42.49 29.42
C ILE A 134 12.76 -41.58 28.46
N VAL A 135 12.32 -40.33 28.34
CA VAL A 135 12.88 -39.36 27.40
C VAL A 135 13.32 -38.11 28.16
N ALA A 136 14.59 -37.75 28.04
CA ALA A 136 15.17 -36.56 28.65
C ALA A 136 15.34 -35.42 27.62
N GLY A 137 15.12 -34.19 28.06
CA GLY A 137 15.35 -32.96 27.30
C GLY A 137 15.57 -31.75 28.20
N ASP A 138 15.81 -30.60 27.60
CA ASP A 138 16.07 -29.34 28.33
C ASP A 138 14.79 -28.59 28.68
N VAL A 139 13.74 -28.70 27.86
CA VAL A 139 12.43 -28.06 28.04
C VAL A 139 11.32 -29.00 27.59
N LEU A 140 10.17 -28.98 28.27
CA LEU A 140 8.96 -29.72 27.89
C LEU A 140 7.84 -28.73 27.52
N VAL A 141 7.25 -28.90 26.34
CA VAL A 141 6.11 -28.11 25.87
C VAL A 141 4.86 -28.99 25.76
N GLY A 142 3.84 -28.67 26.55
CA GLY A 142 2.55 -29.36 26.57
C GLY A 142 1.60 -28.88 25.48
N CYS A 143 1.37 -29.73 24.48
CA CYS A 143 0.46 -29.53 23.34
C CYS A 143 -0.71 -30.55 23.34
N ASP A 144 -0.99 -31.18 24.48
CA ASP A 144 -1.88 -32.32 24.69
C ASP A 144 -3.36 -31.92 25.01
N GLY A 145 -3.72 -30.66 24.73
CA GLY A 145 -5.10 -30.17 24.64
C GLY A 145 -5.82 -29.89 25.97
N VAL A 146 -7.14 -29.84 25.92
CA VAL A 146 -8.00 -29.44 27.07
C VAL A 146 -7.86 -30.36 28.29
N ASN A 147 -7.50 -31.64 28.09
CA ASN A 147 -7.31 -32.64 29.16
C ASN A 147 -5.82 -32.86 29.49
N SER A 148 -4.97 -31.86 29.23
CA SER A 148 -3.51 -31.94 29.34
C SER A 148 -3.03 -32.57 30.66
N LEU A 149 -2.19 -33.60 30.54
CA LEU A 149 -1.43 -34.16 31.64
C LEU A 149 -0.21 -33.30 31.94
N VAL A 150 0.45 -32.74 30.92
CA VAL A 150 1.61 -31.85 31.11
C VAL A 150 1.25 -30.63 31.96
N ARG A 151 0.07 -30.05 31.75
CA ARG A 151 -0.42 -28.94 32.56
C ARG A 151 -0.64 -29.34 34.02
N ARG A 152 -1.19 -30.52 34.27
CA ARG A 152 -1.38 -31.04 35.63
C ARG A 152 -0.03 -31.26 36.32
N GLU A 153 0.95 -31.81 35.61
CA GLU A 153 2.30 -32.02 36.14
C GLU A 153 3.06 -30.71 36.38
N MET A 154 2.91 -29.72 35.49
CA MET A 154 3.45 -28.38 35.68
C MET A 154 2.96 -27.76 36.99
N TRP A 155 1.65 -27.85 37.27
CA TRP A 155 1.07 -27.37 38.53
C TRP A 155 1.55 -28.19 39.73
N ARG A 156 1.54 -29.53 39.64
CA ARG A 156 2.02 -30.43 40.71
C ARG A 156 3.46 -30.09 41.14
N LEU A 157 4.33 -29.87 40.17
CA LEU A 157 5.74 -29.53 40.43
C LEU A 157 5.89 -28.10 40.99
N SER A 158 5.05 -27.15 40.56
CA SER A 158 5.03 -25.79 41.09
C SER A 158 4.76 -25.69 42.59
N GLU A 159 3.92 -26.59 43.10
CA GLU A 159 3.54 -26.65 44.51
C GLU A 159 4.69 -27.07 45.42
N HIS A 160 5.66 -27.82 44.90
CA HIS A 160 6.83 -28.29 45.64
C HIS A 160 7.99 -27.26 45.65
N GLY A 161 7.84 -26.10 44.98
CA GLY A 161 8.94 -25.17 44.67
C GLY A 161 9.07 -23.86 45.48
N LYS A 162 7.99 -23.26 46.05
CA LYS A 162 8.01 -22.11 47.01
C LYS A 162 6.59 -21.63 47.43
N PRO A 163 6.43 -20.94 48.60
CA PRO A 163 5.17 -20.73 49.33
C PRO A 163 4.29 -19.53 48.90
N GLN A 164 4.36 -19.11 47.63
CA GLN A 164 3.50 -18.06 47.06
C GLN A 164 2.76 -18.54 45.79
N ALA A 165 2.43 -19.83 45.74
CA ALA A 165 1.64 -20.37 44.64
C ALA A 165 0.21 -19.79 44.66
N THR A 166 -0.23 -19.32 43.50
CA THR A 166 -1.61 -18.92 43.20
C THR A 166 -2.58 -19.99 43.74
N PRO A 167 -3.70 -19.61 44.40
CA PRO A 167 -4.57 -20.57 45.08
C PRO A 167 -5.05 -21.72 44.18
N VAL A 168 -5.32 -22.87 44.82
CA VAL A 168 -5.89 -24.11 44.22
C VAL A 168 -7.11 -23.84 43.32
N SER A 169 -7.79 -22.71 43.49
CA SER A 169 -8.97 -22.29 42.73
C SER A 169 -8.74 -22.06 41.23
N VAL A 170 -7.50 -21.87 40.77
CA VAL A 170 -7.17 -21.64 39.33
C VAL A 170 -6.92 -22.97 38.58
N ARG A 171 -7.01 -24.12 39.26
CA ARG A 171 -6.68 -25.44 38.68
C ARG A 171 -7.77 -26.01 37.76
N HIS A 172 -8.97 -25.43 37.72
CA HIS A 172 -10.16 -26.00 37.06
C HIS A 172 -11.04 -24.95 36.33
N ASP A 173 -10.45 -23.99 35.62
CA ASP A 173 -11.19 -22.90 34.96
C ASP A 173 -11.90 -23.27 33.64
N LEU A 174 -12.03 -24.56 33.31
CA LEU A 174 -12.86 -24.97 32.17
C LEU A 174 -14.34 -24.73 32.50
N LYS A 175 -14.95 -23.81 31.75
CA LYS A 175 -16.38 -23.47 31.83
C LYS A 175 -17.08 -23.79 30.51
N ALA A 176 -18.37 -24.05 30.54
CA ALA A 176 -19.19 -24.15 29.33
C ALA A 176 -20.51 -23.42 29.53
N ASP A 177 -20.73 -22.37 28.73
CA ASP A 177 -21.97 -21.58 28.67
C ASP A 177 -22.85 -21.94 27.46
N PHE A 178 -22.24 -22.57 26.46
CA PHE A 178 -22.88 -22.95 25.22
C PHE A 178 -22.65 -24.44 24.93
N GLN A 179 -23.56 -25.00 24.15
CA GLN A 179 -23.41 -26.30 23.52
C GLN A 179 -23.47 -26.11 22.01
N CYS A 180 -22.71 -26.93 21.29
CA CYS A 180 -22.62 -26.88 19.84
C CYS A 180 -22.94 -28.25 19.28
N LEU A 181 -24.00 -28.32 18.48
CA LEU A 181 -24.21 -29.42 17.55
C LEU A 181 -23.47 -29.08 16.27
N PHE A 182 -22.51 -29.90 15.86
CA PHE A 182 -21.79 -29.70 14.62
C PHE A 182 -21.73 -31.00 13.83
N GLY A 183 -21.65 -30.86 12.51
CA GLY A 183 -21.63 -32.01 11.62
C GLY A 183 -21.10 -31.71 10.23
N LEU A 184 -20.96 -32.80 9.50
CA LEU A 184 -20.59 -32.83 8.10
C LEU A 184 -21.76 -33.37 7.31
N SER A 185 -22.05 -32.77 6.17
CA SER A 185 -23.02 -33.29 5.21
C SER A 185 -22.41 -33.39 3.81
N THR A 186 -23.00 -34.28 3.00
CA THR A 186 -22.75 -34.33 1.56
C THR A 186 -23.44 -33.15 0.87
N ARG A 187 -23.30 -33.07 -0.47
CA ARG A 187 -23.83 -31.97 -1.28
C ARG A 187 -25.30 -31.72 -0.98
N THR A 188 -25.58 -30.56 -0.38
CA THR A 188 -26.94 -30.12 -0.03
C THR A 188 -27.37 -29.00 -0.97
N ARG A 189 -28.60 -29.07 -1.47
CA ARG A 189 -29.14 -28.05 -2.38
C ARG A 189 -29.17 -26.69 -1.67
N GLY A 190 -28.71 -25.65 -2.36
CA GLY A 190 -28.66 -24.29 -1.83
C GLY A 190 -27.37 -23.94 -1.09
N VAL A 191 -26.44 -24.87 -0.88
CA VAL A 191 -25.12 -24.57 -0.31
C VAL A 191 -24.06 -24.66 -1.41
N ASN A 192 -23.46 -23.54 -1.80
CA ASN A 192 -22.37 -23.52 -2.77
C ASN A 192 -21.00 -23.47 -2.10
N ALA A 193 -19.99 -24.05 -2.74
CA ALA A 193 -18.64 -24.05 -2.21
C ALA A 193 -18.05 -22.63 -2.15
N GLY A 194 -17.40 -22.28 -1.03
CA GLY A 194 -16.89 -20.94 -0.77
C GLY A 194 -17.94 -19.95 -0.25
N GLU A 195 -19.19 -20.38 -0.03
CA GLU A 195 -20.21 -19.61 0.68
C GLU A 195 -20.23 -19.97 2.18
N MET A 196 -20.57 -18.97 3.00
CA MET A 196 -20.80 -19.13 4.42
C MET A 196 -22.05 -18.34 4.81
N ASP A 197 -23.03 -19.03 5.37
CA ASP A 197 -24.27 -18.47 5.88
C ASP A 197 -24.23 -18.48 7.41
N VAL A 198 -24.37 -17.30 8.03
CA VAL A 198 -24.45 -17.14 9.49
C VAL A 198 -25.79 -16.53 9.85
N ASN A 199 -26.55 -17.21 10.71
CA ASN A 199 -27.86 -16.74 11.15
C ASN A 199 -27.89 -16.55 12.67
N PHE A 200 -28.50 -15.45 13.10
CA PHE A 200 -28.70 -15.12 14.50
C PHE A 200 -30.19 -15.18 14.82
N ALA A 201 -30.55 -15.98 15.82
CA ALA A 201 -31.91 -16.13 16.30
C ALA A 201 -31.94 -15.95 17.83
N SER A 202 -33.15 -15.85 18.39
CA SER A 202 -33.30 -15.75 19.84
C SER A 202 -32.86 -17.06 20.51
N GLY A 203 -31.76 -17.02 21.26
CA GLY A 203 -31.25 -18.15 22.05
C GLY A 203 -30.32 -19.13 21.30
N PHE A 204 -30.16 -18.99 19.98
CA PHE A 204 -29.25 -19.83 19.18
C PHE A 204 -28.75 -19.11 17.92
N SER A 205 -27.70 -19.66 17.32
CA SER A 205 -27.17 -19.20 16.03
C SER A 205 -26.74 -20.38 15.19
N THR A 206 -26.81 -20.24 13.86
CA THR A 206 -26.33 -21.27 12.92
C THR A 206 -25.20 -20.74 12.06
N MET A 207 -24.29 -21.64 11.69
CA MET A 207 -23.23 -21.36 10.73
C MET A 207 -23.17 -22.53 9.75
N VAL A 208 -23.34 -22.26 8.46
CA VAL A 208 -23.29 -23.27 7.38
C VAL A 208 -22.25 -22.83 6.37
N ILE A 209 -21.31 -23.72 6.04
CA ILE A 209 -20.19 -23.43 5.15
C ILE A 209 -20.13 -24.47 4.05
N GLY A 210 -20.12 -24.01 2.81
CA GLY A 210 -19.88 -24.86 1.65
C GLY A 210 -18.39 -25.11 1.45
N GLY A 211 -17.98 -26.35 1.68
CA GLY A 211 -16.62 -26.83 1.44
C GLY A 211 -16.39 -27.31 -0.01
N LYS A 212 -15.13 -27.61 -0.29
CA LYS A 212 -14.70 -28.19 -1.58
C LYS A 212 -15.40 -29.54 -1.83
N ASP A 213 -15.62 -29.88 -3.09
CA ASP A 213 -16.22 -31.14 -3.55
C ASP A 213 -17.66 -31.37 -3.06
N GLY A 214 -18.37 -30.31 -2.68
CA GLY A 214 -19.74 -30.38 -2.19
C GLY A 214 -19.87 -30.85 -0.74
N ARG A 215 -18.78 -30.85 0.03
CA ARG A 215 -18.83 -31.02 1.49
C ARG A 215 -19.54 -29.83 2.11
N VAL A 216 -20.33 -30.07 3.16
CA VAL A 216 -21.01 -29.00 3.90
C VAL A 216 -20.66 -29.14 5.38
N PHE A 217 -20.12 -28.06 5.96
CA PHE A 217 -19.87 -27.97 7.40
C PHE A 217 -20.97 -27.14 8.02
N TRP A 218 -21.55 -27.61 9.12
CA TRP A 218 -22.62 -26.86 9.78
C TRP A 218 -22.51 -26.95 11.30
N PHE A 219 -22.96 -25.88 11.95
CA PHE A 219 -22.92 -25.66 13.38
C PHE A 219 -24.23 -25.05 13.84
N VAL A 220 -24.75 -25.53 14.96
CA VAL A 220 -25.86 -24.95 15.71
C VAL A 220 -25.35 -24.71 17.12
N PHE A 221 -25.18 -23.42 17.46
CA PHE A 221 -24.77 -22.99 18.80
C PHE A 221 -26.01 -22.60 19.58
N ALA A 222 -26.20 -23.19 20.76
CA ALA A 222 -27.28 -22.84 21.66
C ALA A 222 -26.75 -22.56 23.06
N LYS A 223 -27.37 -21.59 23.73
CA LYS A 223 -27.06 -21.29 25.12
C LYS A 223 -27.54 -22.42 26.03
N MET A 224 -26.71 -22.82 27.00
CA MET A 224 -27.09 -23.81 28.00
C MET A 224 -28.00 -23.18 29.07
N ASP A 225 -28.65 -24.02 29.88
CA ASP A 225 -29.51 -23.60 30.98
C ASP A 225 -28.74 -22.83 32.06
N LYS A 226 -27.46 -23.16 32.24
CA LYS A 226 -26.53 -22.53 33.18
C LYS A 226 -25.09 -22.74 32.71
N THR A 227 -24.17 -22.02 33.34
CA THR A 227 -22.73 -22.25 33.20
C THR A 227 -22.32 -23.54 33.90
N TYR A 228 -21.70 -24.47 33.18
CA TYR A 228 -21.09 -25.67 33.74
C TYR A 228 -19.60 -25.44 34.00
N THR A 229 -19.04 -26.11 35.01
CA THR A 229 -17.62 -26.03 35.38
C THR A 229 -17.04 -27.43 35.52
N SER A 230 -15.77 -27.63 35.15
CA SER A 230 -15.09 -28.91 35.32
C SER A 230 -15.06 -29.35 36.80
N PRO A 231 -15.32 -30.64 37.12
CA PRO A 231 -15.46 -31.79 36.21
C PRO A 231 -16.89 -32.06 35.73
N ASN A 232 -17.87 -31.21 36.08
CA ASN A 232 -19.30 -31.45 35.87
C ASN A 232 -19.80 -31.02 34.48
N ILE A 233 -18.90 -30.83 33.52
CA ILE A 233 -19.27 -30.46 32.15
C ILE A 233 -19.93 -31.69 31.49
N PRO A 234 -21.14 -31.55 30.91
CA PRO A 234 -21.88 -32.68 30.37
C PRO A 234 -21.17 -33.30 29.17
N LYS A 235 -21.27 -34.63 29.08
CA LYS A 235 -20.85 -35.41 27.90
C LYS A 235 -22.10 -35.93 27.23
N TYR A 236 -22.16 -35.78 25.91
CA TYR A 236 -23.33 -36.15 25.13
C TYR A 236 -23.09 -37.46 24.38
N SER A 237 -24.14 -38.27 24.33
CA SER A 237 -24.25 -39.42 23.46
C SER A 237 -24.75 -39.01 22.08
N TYR A 238 -24.73 -39.95 21.14
CA TYR A 238 -25.35 -39.73 19.83
C TYR A 238 -26.86 -39.49 19.94
N GLN A 239 -27.54 -40.11 20.91
CA GLN A 239 -28.98 -39.95 21.10
C GLN A 239 -29.32 -38.51 21.54
N ASP A 240 -28.52 -37.94 22.45
CA ASP A 240 -28.68 -36.54 22.87
C ASP A 240 -28.51 -35.58 21.69
N ALA A 241 -27.59 -35.86 20.77
CA ALA A 241 -27.39 -35.07 19.55
C ALA A 241 -28.61 -35.12 18.62
N VAL A 242 -29.30 -36.27 18.54
CA VAL A 242 -30.53 -36.43 17.75
C VAL A 242 -31.68 -35.64 18.38
N GLU A 243 -31.83 -35.72 19.70
CA GLU A 243 -32.87 -35.00 20.44
C GLU A 243 -32.70 -33.48 20.31
N PHE A 244 -31.48 -32.99 20.50
CA PHE A 244 -31.15 -31.58 20.30
C PHE A 244 -31.40 -31.11 18.87
N ALA A 245 -31.05 -31.92 17.86
CA ALA A 245 -31.28 -31.57 16.45
C ALA A 245 -32.77 -31.44 16.09
N ASN A 246 -33.64 -32.23 16.72
CA ASN A 246 -35.09 -32.22 16.45
C ASN A 246 -35.73 -30.85 16.73
N GLU A 247 -35.18 -30.07 17.68
CA GLU A 247 -35.67 -28.72 18.01
C GLU A 247 -35.48 -27.72 16.87
N TYR A 248 -34.51 -27.96 15.98
CA TYR A 248 -34.10 -27.01 14.95
C TYR A 248 -34.43 -27.45 13.52
N MET A 249 -35.08 -28.61 13.31
CA MET A 249 -35.34 -29.19 11.98
C MET A 249 -36.06 -28.22 11.02
N ASP A 250 -37.04 -27.47 11.54
CA ASP A 250 -37.85 -26.55 10.75
C ASP A 250 -37.20 -25.18 10.54
N PHE A 251 -36.04 -24.93 11.14
CA PHE A 251 -35.35 -23.65 11.01
C PHE A 251 -34.86 -23.44 9.57
N THR A 252 -35.28 -22.33 8.97
CA THR A 252 -34.85 -21.90 7.64
C THR A 252 -33.50 -21.20 7.74
N ILE A 253 -32.47 -21.77 7.11
CA ILE A 253 -31.13 -21.18 7.04
C ILE A 253 -31.11 -20.02 6.05
N LYS A 254 -31.72 -20.22 4.88
CA LYS A 254 -31.94 -19.21 3.84
C LYS A 254 -33.06 -19.67 2.91
N ASP A 255 -33.48 -18.80 2.00
CA ASP A 255 -34.53 -19.12 1.03
C ASP A 255 -34.24 -20.43 0.29
N GLY A 256 -35.09 -21.44 0.52
CA GLY A 256 -34.97 -22.77 -0.09
C GLY A 256 -34.00 -23.74 0.59
N LEU A 257 -33.49 -23.44 1.80
CA LEU A 257 -32.63 -24.33 2.59
C LEU A 257 -33.08 -24.37 4.07
N LYS A 258 -33.48 -25.54 4.55
CA LYS A 258 -33.78 -25.81 5.96
C LYS A 258 -32.68 -26.63 6.64
N PHE A 259 -32.62 -26.56 7.97
CA PHE A 259 -31.72 -27.42 8.74
C PHE A 259 -32.01 -28.92 8.54
N SER A 260 -33.27 -29.31 8.34
CA SER A 260 -33.66 -30.69 7.99
C SER A 260 -32.92 -31.24 6.77
N ASP A 261 -32.63 -30.41 5.77
CA ASP A 261 -31.97 -30.82 4.53
C ASP A 261 -30.49 -31.15 4.79
N LEU A 262 -29.84 -30.37 5.66
CA LEU A 262 -28.49 -30.63 6.14
C LEU A 262 -28.45 -31.90 6.99
N TRP A 263 -29.43 -32.07 7.89
CA TRP A 263 -29.51 -33.22 8.77
C TRP A 263 -29.68 -34.54 8.02
N GLN A 264 -30.51 -34.59 6.98
CA GLN A 264 -30.75 -35.80 6.19
C GLN A 264 -29.52 -36.25 5.40
N SER A 265 -28.69 -35.31 4.95
CA SER A 265 -27.49 -35.56 4.14
C SER A 265 -26.21 -35.71 4.97
N ARG A 266 -26.31 -35.76 6.30
CA ARG A 266 -25.18 -35.81 7.23
C ARG A 266 -24.37 -37.11 7.11
N THR A 267 -23.06 -36.97 7.18
CA THR A 267 -22.09 -38.08 7.26
C THR A 267 -21.52 -38.24 8.66
N SER A 268 -21.47 -37.17 9.43
CA SER A 268 -21.07 -37.19 10.84
C SER A 268 -21.77 -36.10 11.64
N VAL A 269 -21.92 -36.33 12.93
CA VAL A 269 -22.51 -35.38 13.87
C VAL A 269 -21.92 -35.58 15.26
N THR A 270 -21.73 -34.50 15.98
CA THR A 270 -21.35 -34.53 17.40
C THR A 270 -22.01 -33.36 18.11
N LEU A 271 -22.57 -33.64 19.29
CA LEU A 271 -22.99 -32.62 20.25
C LEU A 271 -21.92 -32.53 21.32
N ALA A 272 -21.44 -31.33 21.60
CA ALA A 272 -20.46 -31.09 22.65
C ALA A 272 -20.78 -29.81 23.42
N ALA A 273 -20.52 -29.85 24.72
CA ALA A 273 -20.40 -28.62 25.51
C ALA A 273 -19.17 -27.86 24.99
N THR A 274 -19.31 -26.56 24.77
CA THR A 274 -18.19 -25.75 24.27
C THR A 274 -17.40 -25.22 25.45
N GLU A 275 -16.36 -25.96 25.80
CA GLU A 275 -15.46 -25.62 26.90
C GLU A 275 -14.65 -24.35 26.56
N GLU A 276 -14.54 -23.44 27.52
CA GLU A 276 -13.72 -22.24 27.47
C GLU A 276 -12.74 -22.24 28.65
N ALA A 277 -11.51 -21.82 28.40
CA ALA A 277 -10.51 -21.62 29.44
C ALA A 277 -9.50 -20.57 28.99
N GLU A 278 -9.10 -19.69 29.91
CA GLU A 278 -7.99 -18.75 29.73
C GLU A 278 -7.11 -18.79 30.99
N LEU A 279 -5.95 -19.44 30.89
CA LEU A 279 -4.97 -19.44 31.97
C LEU A 279 -4.08 -18.23 31.85
N LYS A 280 -3.74 -17.61 32.98
CA LYS A 280 -2.80 -16.47 33.02
C LYS A 280 -1.33 -16.91 33.04
N GLU A 281 -1.06 -18.07 33.63
CA GLU A 281 0.28 -18.63 33.80
C GLU A 281 0.46 -19.82 32.85
N TRP A 282 1.40 -19.70 31.91
CA TRP A 282 1.61 -20.68 30.83
C TRP A 282 2.89 -21.49 31.03
N THR A 283 3.74 -21.11 31.98
CA THR A 283 5.07 -21.69 32.17
C THR A 283 5.41 -21.87 33.63
N TRP A 284 6.11 -22.94 33.95
CA TRP A 284 6.77 -23.11 35.25
C TRP A 284 8.04 -23.93 35.11
N GLY A 285 9.15 -23.44 35.66
CA GLY A 285 10.45 -24.08 35.51
C GLY A 285 10.83 -24.23 34.03
N ARG A 286 11.14 -25.46 33.62
CA ARG A 286 11.44 -25.84 32.23
C ARG A 286 10.22 -26.41 31.49
N ILE A 287 9.00 -26.13 31.95
CA ILE A 287 7.75 -26.62 31.36
C ILE A 287 6.93 -25.43 30.85
N ALA A 288 6.42 -25.53 29.63
CA ALA A 288 5.52 -24.55 29.00
C ALA A 288 4.26 -25.25 28.47
N CYS A 289 3.11 -24.58 28.44
CA CYS A 289 1.86 -25.07 27.87
C CYS A 289 1.38 -24.14 26.76
N VAL A 290 0.81 -24.68 25.67
CA VAL A 290 0.37 -23.89 24.51
C VAL A 290 -0.93 -24.42 23.87
N GLY A 291 -1.62 -23.58 23.10
CA GLY A 291 -2.86 -23.93 22.40
C GLY A 291 -4.05 -24.14 23.35
N ASP A 292 -4.92 -25.10 23.02
CA ASP A 292 -6.07 -25.52 23.85
C ASP A 292 -5.70 -25.95 25.27
N ASN A 293 -4.39 -26.13 25.54
CA ASN A 293 -3.87 -26.38 26.87
C ASN A 293 -3.93 -25.14 27.79
N VAL A 294 -3.84 -23.93 27.22
CA VAL A 294 -3.82 -22.67 28.00
C VAL A 294 -4.96 -21.73 27.65
N HIS A 295 -5.41 -21.76 26.40
CA HIS A 295 -6.43 -20.87 25.89
C HIS A 295 -7.34 -21.63 24.92
N LYS A 296 -8.56 -21.91 25.37
CA LYS A 296 -9.63 -22.54 24.59
C LYS A 296 -10.74 -21.53 24.38
N MET A 297 -11.02 -21.19 23.12
CA MET A 297 -12.10 -20.28 22.74
C MET A 297 -13.33 -21.03 22.23
N THR A 298 -14.50 -20.41 22.37
CA THR A 298 -15.74 -20.87 21.71
C THR A 298 -15.85 -20.47 20.24
N PRO A 299 -16.34 -21.35 19.36
CA PRO A 299 -16.56 -21.03 17.95
C PRO A 299 -17.78 -20.14 17.64
N HIS A 300 -18.65 -19.80 18.61
CA HIS A 300 -19.92 -19.07 18.36
C HIS A 300 -19.74 -17.57 18.00
N MET A 301 -18.50 -17.05 17.95
CA MET A 301 -18.17 -15.63 17.86
C MET A 301 -18.14 -15.06 16.41
N ALA A 302 -19.11 -15.35 15.54
CA ALA A 302 -19.02 -15.11 14.08
C ALA A 302 -19.82 -13.91 13.50
N GLY A 303 -19.97 -12.77 14.20
CA GLY A 303 -20.71 -11.57 13.71
C GLY A 303 -19.86 -10.47 13.03
N ASP A 304 -20.50 -9.42 12.49
CA ASP A 304 -19.83 -8.32 11.75
C ASP A 304 -18.87 -7.48 12.60
N LEU A 305 -19.25 -7.11 13.83
CA LEU A 305 -18.34 -6.50 14.82
C LEU A 305 -17.11 -7.38 15.06
N LEU A 306 -17.26 -8.70 14.88
CA LEU A 306 -16.22 -9.69 15.11
C LEU A 306 -15.38 -9.92 13.86
N VAL A 307 -15.86 -9.60 12.65
CA VAL A 307 -14.99 -9.46 11.47
C VAL A 307 -13.97 -8.35 11.74
N ASP A 308 -14.39 -7.22 12.29
CA ASP A 308 -13.47 -6.14 12.66
C ASP A 308 -12.52 -6.52 13.83
N VAL A 309 -12.99 -7.27 14.84
CA VAL A 309 -12.10 -7.84 15.88
C VAL A 309 -11.12 -8.86 15.29
N ASN A 310 -11.57 -9.69 14.34
CA ASN A 310 -10.71 -10.57 13.57
C ASN A 310 -9.69 -9.75 12.78
N CYS A 311 -10.08 -8.63 12.16
CA CYS A 311 -9.15 -7.71 11.50
C CYS A 311 -8.06 -7.22 12.46
N ASP A 312 -8.42 -6.81 13.68
CA ASP A 312 -7.46 -6.36 14.67
C ASP A 312 -6.55 -7.51 15.18
N MET A 313 -7.07 -8.73 15.33
CA MET A 313 -6.26 -9.93 15.61
C MET A 313 -5.25 -10.19 14.50
N ILE A 314 -5.63 -9.91 13.25
CA ILE A 314 -4.80 -10.17 12.05
C ILE A 314 -3.72 -9.09 11.88
N ILE A 315 -4.06 -7.81 12.07
CA ILE A 315 -3.10 -6.68 11.97
C ILE A 315 -2.00 -6.79 13.03
N GLY A 316 -2.37 -7.24 14.24
CA GLY A 316 -1.44 -7.43 15.36
C GLY A 316 -0.92 -8.86 15.53
N ALA A 317 -1.18 -9.77 14.59
CA ALA A 317 -0.83 -11.18 14.74
C ALA A 317 0.67 -11.35 15.03
N ALA A 318 1.02 -12.27 15.93
CA ALA A 318 2.42 -12.64 16.21
C ALA A 318 3.03 -13.36 15.01
N LYS A 319 4.27 -13.01 14.62
CA LYS A 319 5.02 -13.65 13.53
C LYS A 319 6.13 -14.54 14.11
N LEU A 320 6.60 -15.50 13.32
CA LEU A 320 7.86 -16.18 13.64
C LEU A 320 9.00 -15.24 13.24
N ASP A 321 9.72 -14.68 14.21
CA ASP A 321 10.68 -13.59 13.97
C ASP A 321 11.91 -14.01 13.15
N TYR A 322 12.30 -15.27 13.26
CA TYR A 322 13.45 -15.85 12.55
C TYR A 322 13.09 -16.37 11.16
N ILE A 323 11.83 -16.23 10.74
CA ILE A 323 11.35 -16.56 9.39
C ILE A 323 10.78 -15.27 8.77
N PRO A 324 11.11 -14.93 7.51
CA PRO A 324 10.52 -13.77 6.83
C PRO A 324 8.99 -13.80 6.88
N THR A 325 8.37 -12.61 6.95
CA THR A 325 6.92 -12.50 6.83
C THR A 325 6.50 -12.87 5.40
N PRO A 326 5.42 -13.64 5.20
CA PRO A 326 5.01 -14.04 3.87
C PRO A 326 4.53 -12.83 3.09
N GLU A 327 4.85 -12.78 1.80
CA GLU A 327 4.56 -11.62 0.96
C GLU A 327 3.05 -11.33 0.86
N ARG A 328 2.24 -12.39 0.92
CA ARG A 328 0.78 -12.31 0.95
C ARG A 328 0.26 -11.44 2.11
N SER A 329 0.97 -11.42 3.24
CA SER A 329 0.62 -10.62 4.44
C SER A 329 0.84 -9.11 4.29
N VAL A 330 1.69 -8.68 3.36
CA VAL A 330 2.00 -7.25 3.15
C VAL A 330 1.18 -6.63 2.01
N GLN A 331 0.46 -7.44 1.25
CA GLN A 331 -0.27 -7.04 0.04
C GLN A 331 -1.80 -6.89 0.22
N GLY A 332 -2.35 -7.12 1.42
CA GLY A 332 -3.79 -6.97 1.68
C GLY A 332 -4.25 -5.51 1.74
N THR A 333 -5.56 -5.24 1.63
CA THR A 333 -6.09 -3.86 1.80
C THR A 333 -5.89 -3.33 3.23
N MET A 334 -5.63 -4.23 4.18
CA MET A 334 -5.10 -3.94 5.50
C MET A 334 -3.73 -4.61 5.67
N PRO A 335 -2.62 -3.89 5.42
CA PRO A 335 -1.28 -4.46 5.59
C PRO A 335 -0.99 -4.72 7.07
N PHE A 336 -0.21 -5.76 7.34
CA PHE A 336 0.29 -6.05 8.67
C PHE A 336 1.09 -4.86 9.24
N ASN A 337 0.80 -4.44 10.48
CA ASN A 337 1.55 -3.41 11.19
C ASN A 337 1.77 -3.82 12.66
N PRO A 338 3.01 -4.14 13.06
CA PRO A 338 3.31 -4.66 14.40
C PRO A 338 3.13 -3.64 15.53
N SER A 339 3.04 -2.34 15.21
CA SER A 339 2.78 -1.27 16.17
C SER A 339 1.29 -1.06 16.47
N LEU A 340 0.40 -1.72 15.74
CA LEU A 340 -1.06 -1.59 15.82
C LEU A 340 -1.71 -2.98 16.02
N GLY A 341 -3.00 -3.02 16.41
CA GLY A 341 -3.77 -4.27 16.63
C GLY A 341 -4.45 -4.35 18.00
N LEU A 342 -4.99 -5.52 18.33
CA LEU A 342 -5.68 -5.75 19.62
C LEU A 342 -4.80 -5.35 20.82
N GLY A 343 -5.36 -4.52 21.69
CA GLY A 343 -4.68 -3.99 22.88
C GLY A 343 -3.74 -2.80 22.63
N LYS A 344 -3.53 -2.38 21.37
CA LYS A 344 -2.61 -1.28 20.99
C LYS A 344 -3.30 -0.02 20.45
N GLY A 345 -4.61 0.13 20.68
CA GLY A 345 -5.38 1.33 20.27
C GLY A 345 -5.07 2.57 21.09
N GLU A 346 -5.28 3.75 20.50
CA GLU A 346 -5.16 5.01 21.26
C GLU A 346 -6.31 5.15 22.28
N SER A 347 -5.99 5.54 23.51
CA SER A 347 -7.01 5.78 24.51
C SER A 347 -7.84 7.00 24.13
N LYS A 348 -9.15 6.81 23.91
CA LYS A 348 -10.11 7.91 23.68
C LYS A 348 -10.10 8.94 24.81
N LEU A 349 -9.81 8.51 26.04
CA LEU A 349 -9.68 9.39 27.19
C LEU A 349 -8.43 10.28 27.09
N LYS A 350 -7.29 9.73 26.64
CA LYS A 350 -6.08 10.53 26.33
C LYS A 350 -6.31 11.51 25.18
N ARG A 351 -7.00 11.08 24.11
CA ARG A 351 -7.39 11.97 23.01
C ARG A 351 -8.38 13.05 23.47
N GLY A 352 -9.29 12.73 24.39
CA GLY A 352 -10.18 13.69 25.04
C GLY A 352 -9.40 14.79 25.75
N PHE A 353 -8.39 14.44 26.55
CA PHE A 353 -7.51 15.43 27.16
C PHE A 353 -6.72 16.25 26.14
N ALA A 354 -6.15 15.60 25.12
CA ALA A 354 -5.42 16.28 24.06
C ALA A 354 -6.32 17.21 23.23
N GLY A 355 -7.61 16.90 23.11
CA GLY A 355 -8.60 17.70 22.39
C GLY A 355 -9.14 18.91 23.14
N LEU A 356 -8.92 19.02 24.46
CA LEU A 356 -9.43 20.14 25.28
C LEU A 356 -9.11 21.54 24.72
N PRO A 357 -7.95 21.81 24.08
CA PRO A 357 -7.70 23.10 23.45
C PRO A 357 -8.75 23.51 22.40
N LEU A 358 -9.38 22.57 21.69
CA LEU A 358 -10.47 22.86 20.74
C LEU A 358 -11.72 23.39 21.43
N LEU A 359 -12.04 22.87 22.63
CA LEU A 359 -13.14 23.36 23.47
C LEU A 359 -12.77 24.65 24.21
N ALA A 360 -11.52 24.77 24.66
CA ALA A 360 -11.04 25.97 25.33
C ALA A 360 -11.06 27.17 24.38
N LEU A 361 -10.56 27.01 23.15
CA LEU A 361 -10.60 28.06 22.13
C LEU A 361 -12.03 28.45 21.77
N SER A 362 -12.97 27.48 21.74
CA SER A 362 -14.36 27.77 21.41
C SER A 362 -15.10 28.50 22.53
N LEU A 363 -14.81 28.20 23.80
CA LEU A 363 -15.45 28.81 24.97
C LEU A 363 -14.79 30.13 25.40
N PHE A 364 -13.46 30.17 25.44
CA PHE A 364 -12.70 31.34 25.92
C PHE A 364 -12.37 32.34 24.83
N GLY A 365 -12.33 31.93 23.54
CA GLY A 365 -12.11 32.86 22.43
C GLY A 365 -13.15 33.99 22.40
N PRO A 366 -14.45 33.69 22.47
CA PRO A 366 -15.51 34.71 22.57
C PRO A 366 -15.48 35.51 23.89
N TRP A 367 -15.09 34.89 25.00
CA TRP A 367 -14.96 35.56 26.31
C TRP A 367 -13.80 36.57 26.34
N LEU A 368 -12.65 36.22 25.74
CA LEU A 368 -11.53 37.14 25.54
C LEU A 368 -11.88 38.31 24.60
N ALA A 369 -12.88 38.12 23.74
CA ALA A 369 -13.38 39.14 22.83
C ALA A 369 -14.44 40.07 23.45
N GLU A 370 -14.87 39.84 24.70
CA GLU A 370 -15.79 40.74 25.39
C GLU A 370 -15.09 42.05 25.79
N PRO A 371 -15.69 43.23 25.50
CA PRO A 371 -15.09 44.53 25.81
C PRO A 371 -14.69 44.74 27.27
N SER A 372 -15.44 44.15 28.21
CA SER A 372 -15.14 44.22 29.65
C SER A 372 -13.86 43.49 30.05
N ASN A 373 -13.42 42.50 29.26
CA ASN A 373 -12.23 41.69 29.53
C ASN A 373 -10.99 42.21 28.77
N LEU A 374 -11.18 43.03 27.74
CA LEU A 374 -10.14 43.75 27.00
C LEU A 374 -9.46 44.86 27.82
N ALA A 375 -10.14 45.42 28.82
CA ALA A 375 -9.56 46.40 29.76
C ALA A 375 -8.35 45.86 30.55
N MET A 376 -8.21 44.53 30.66
CA MET A 376 -7.06 43.88 31.29
C MET A 376 -5.85 43.77 30.34
N ILE A 377 -6.08 43.85 29.03
CA ILE A 377 -5.07 43.82 27.94
C ILE A 377 -4.66 45.25 27.52
N ASP A 378 -5.47 46.26 27.84
CA ASP A 378 -5.16 47.68 27.63
C ASP A 378 -3.87 48.16 28.33
N GLN A 379 -3.37 47.45 29.36
CA GLN A 379 -2.09 47.77 29.98
C GLN A 379 -0.86 47.43 29.12
N LEU A 380 -1.03 46.72 27.99
CA LEU A 380 0.08 46.25 27.14
C LEU A 380 0.07 46.77 25.69
N THR A 381 -0.87 47.64 25.30
CA THR A 381 -1.07 47.96 23.87
C THR A 381 -1.15 49.45 23.55
N PRO A 382 -0.07 50.24 23.69
CA PRO A 382 -0.02 51.60 23.14
C PRO A 382 0.35 51.54 21.65
N LEU A 383 -0.61 51.25 20.77
CA LEU A 383 -0.48 51.55 19.32
C LEU A 383 -1.79 51.69 18.52
N PHE A 384 -2.97 51.44 19.09
CA PHE A 384 -4.22 51.61 18.35
C PHE A 384 -5.35 52.22 19.19
N LEU A 385 -5.37 53.56 19.18
CA LEU A 385 -6.49 54.52 19.25
C LEU A 385 -7.68 54.33 20.24
N SER A 386 -7.92 55.46 20.93
CA SER A 386 -9.00 55.94 21.82
C SER A 386 -10.42 55.36 21.75
N TYR A 387 -11.05 55.28 22.93
CA TYR A 387 -12.34 54.64 23.27
C TYR A 387 -13.32 55.68 23.87
N ASP A 388 -14.61 55.66 23.49
CA ASP A 388 -15.71 56.32 24.25
C ASP A 388 -17.08 55.61 24.08
N HIS A 389 -17.87 55.60 25.17
CA HIS A 389 -18.99 54.73 25.54
C HIS A 389 -20.34 54.90 24.80
N ALA A 390 -21.23 53.88 24.98
CA ALA A 390 -22.69 53.77 24.69
C ALA A 390 -23.05 52.95 23.43
N SER A 391 -24.10 52.11 23.34
CA SER A 391 -25.24 51.74 24.20
C SER A 391 -25.85 50.39 23.76
N ASN A 392 -26.69 49.79 24.61
CA ASN A 392 -27.37 48.49 24.46
C ASN A 392 -28.60 48.49 23.52
N SER A 393 -28.88 47.30 22.96
CA SER A 393 -30.19 46.68 22.62
C SER A 393 -30.53 46.49 21.13
N VAL A 394 -30.61 45.21 20.68
CA VAL A 394 -31.72 44.53 19.97
C VAL A 394 -31.41 43.02 19.99
N ARG A 395 -32.34 42.19 20.49
CA ARG A 395 -32.28 40.71 20.35
C ARG A 395 -32.60 40.36 18.90
N ALA A 396 -31.58 40.04 18.12
CA ALA A 396 -31.70 39.54 16.76
C ALA A 396 -31.08 38.12 16.71
N TRP A 397 -31.67 37.22 15.91
CA TRP A 397 -31.21 35.82 15.72
C TRP A 397 -29.68 35.79 15.45
N PRO A 398 -28.88 34.83 15.97
CA PRO A 398 -27.42 34.83 15.81
C PRO A 398 -26.88 35.13 14.39
N TYR A 399 -27.62 34.77 13.33
CA TYR A 399 -27.28 35.07 11.92
C TYR A 399 -27.60 36.51 11.44
N THR A 400 -28.59 37.18 12.03
CA THR A 400 -29.05 38.51 11.59
C THR A 400 -28.04 39.63 11.85
N GLY A 401 -27.12 39.42 12.79
CA GLY A 401 -26.07 40.37 13.11
C GLY A 401 -24.98 40.50 12.05
N VAL A 402 -24.74 39.47 11.23
CA VAL A 402 -23.70 39.47 10.18
C VAL A 402 -24.18 40.19 8.91
N LEU A 403 -25.47 40.13 8.60
CA LEU A 403 -26.05 40.74 7.40
C LEU A 403 -26.33 42.25 7.53
N ALA A 404 -26.36 42.80 8.75
CA ALA A 404 -26.89 44.14 9.01
C ALA A 404 -25.84 45.27 9.11
N ALA A 405 -24.54 44.98 9.19
CA ALA A 405 -23.54 45.99 9.61
C ALA A 405 -22.14 45.91 8.97
N SER A 406 -21.98 45.20 7.86
CA SER A 406 -20.71 45.10 7.10
C SER A 406 -20.94 45.32 5.61
N SER A 407 -19.88 45.68 4.88
CA SER A 407 -19.95 45.74 3.43
C SER A 407 -20.42 44.36 2.91
N GLY A 408 -21.28 44.33 1.87
CA GLY A 408 -21.78 43.06 1.33
C GLY A 408 -20.66 42.09 0.93
N LEU A 409 -19.47 42.62 0.61
CA LEU A 409 -18.26 41.86 0.29
C LEU A 409 -17.69 41.11 1.50
N ASP A 410 -17.70 41.67 2.71
CA ASP A 410 -17.13 41.01 3.90
C ASP A 410 -18.00 39.84 4.38
N VAL A 411 -19.33 39.99 4.29
CA VAL A 411 -20.29 38.90 4.52
C VAL A 411 -20.08 37.78 3.51
N MET A 412 -19.90 38.14 2.23
CA MET A 412 -19.66 37.19 1.16
C MET A 412 -18.37 36.40 1.38
N ARG A 413 -17.26 37.06 1.78
CA ARG A 413 -15.97 36.39 2.06
C ARG A 413 -16.09 35.36 3.18
N PHE A 414 -16.71 35.71 4.30
CA PHE A 414 -16.91 34.79 5.42
C PHE A 414 -17.69 33.55 4.98
N HIS A 415 -18.81 33.75 4.27
CA HIS A 415 -19.66 32.64 3.87
C HIS A 415 -19.06 31.76 2.77
N LEU A 416 -18.19 32.30 1.92
CA LEU A 416 -17.41 31.52 0.96
C LEU A 416 -16.40 30.61 1.65
N ASP A 417 -15.68 31.12 2.66
CA ASP A 417 -14.79 30.30 3.48
C ASP A 417 -15.59 29.27 4.31
N PHE A 418 -16.73 29.66 4.88
CA PHE A 418 -17.58 28.77 5.69
C PHE A 418 -18.28 27.68 4.86
N GLY A 419 -18.65 27.97 3.61
CA GLY A 419 -19.27 26.97 2.73
C GLY A 419 -18.33 25.82 2.38
N ILE A 420 -17.02 26.06 2.34
CA ILE A 420 -16.00 24.99 2.22
C ILE A 420 -16.04 24.08 3.46
N ILE A 421 -16.18 24.66 4.65
CA ILE A 421 -16.30 23.88 5.90
C ILE A 421 -17.59 23.06 5.91
N CYS A 422 -18.71 23.62 5.45
CA CYS A 422 -19.95 22.86 5.27
C CYS A 422 -19.76 21.66 4.34
N ALA A 423 -19.00 21.81 3.24
CA ALA A 423 -18.66 20.70 2.35
C ALA A 423 -17.83 19.62 3.06
N VAL A 424 -16.82 20.02 3.84
CA VAL A 424 -15.99 19.09 4.63
C VAL A 424 -16.84 18.31 5.63
N VAL A 425 -17.74 18.98 6.36
CA VAL A 425 -18.65 18.31 7.32
C VAL A 425 -19.56 17.30 6.61
N LEU A 426 -20.08 17.64 5.43
CA LEU A 426 -20.89 16.72 4.61
C LEU A 426 -20.08 15.50 4.15
N PHE A 427 -18.86 15.70 3.64
CA PHE A 427 -17.99 14.57 3.26
C PHE A 427 -17.65 13.68 4.45
N GLU A 428 -17.22 14.25 5.57
CA GLU A 428 -16.90 13.50 6.79
C GLU A 428 -18.12 12.73 7.32
N SER A 429 -19.34 13.27 7.17
CA SER A 429 -20.53 12.56 7.61
C SER A 429 -20.89 11.33 6.78
N SER A 430 -20.50 11.32 5.51
CA SER A 430 -20.72 10.19 4.59
C SER A 430 -19.55 9.21 4.57
N ARG A 431 -18.50 9.47 5.34
CA ARG A 431 -17.29 8.66 5.38
C ARG A 431 -17.53 7.40 6.21
N ARG A 432 -17.11 6.25 5.68
CA ARG A 432 -17.34 4.95 6.33
C ARG A 432 -16.73 4.83 7.72
N ALA A 433 -15.55 5.40 7.93
CA ALA A 433 -14.91 5.47 9.25
C ALA A 433 -15.75 6.16 10.35
N ASN A 434 -16.76 6.95 9.96
CA ASN A 434 -17.54 7.79 10.87
C ASN A 434 -18.97 7.30 11.11
N VAL A 435 -19.42 6.19 10.51
CA VAL A 435 -20.84 5.74 10.49
C VAL A 435 -21.49 5.64 11.89
N LEU A 436 -20.72 5.38 12.95
CA LEU A 436 -21.19 5.29 14.34
C LEU A 436 -20.63 6.39 15.25
N THR A 437 -20.09 7.46 14.67
CA THR A 437 -19.59 8.63 15.41
C THR A 437 -20.60 9.76 15.33
N ILE A 438 -20.52 10.74 16.23
CA ILE A 438 -21.37 11.93 16.17
C ILE A 438 -21.17 12.65 14.82
N SER A 439 -19.97 12.57 14.23
CA SER A 439 -19.64 13.16 12.93
C SER A 439 -20.54 12.69 11.77
N SER A 440 -21.23 11.55 11.88
CA SER A 440 -22.21 11.09 10.86
C SER A 440 -23.56 11.78 10.92
N LEU A 441 -23.77 12.73 11.86
CA LEU A 441 -25.03 13.45 12.06
C LEU A 441 -24.91 14.94 11.63
N PRO A 442 -24.68 15.24 10.33
CA PRO A 442 -24.46 16.60 9.86
C PRO A 442 -25.70 17.47 10.09
N ILE A 443 -26.90 16.87 10.05
CA ILE A 443 -28.18 17.53 10.30
C ILE A 443 -28.24 18.07 11.74
N ALA A 444 -27.80 17.28 12.73
CA ALA A 444 -27.79 17.70 14.12
C ALA A 444 -26.83 18.87 14.33
N PHE A 445 -25.64 18.81 13.73
CA PHE A 445 -24.68 19.91 13.78
C PHE A 445 -25.18 21.18 13.07
N PHE A 446 -25.74 21.05 11.87
CA PHE A 446 -26.28 22.20 11.14
C PHE A 446 -27.52 22.79 11.83
N TYR A 447 -28.33 21.99 12.53
CA TYR A 447 -29.40 22.49 13.39
C TYR A 447 -28.84 23.29 14.57
N CYS A 448 -27.78 22.80 15.22
CA CYS A 448 -27.12 23.53 16.30
C CYS A 448 -26.57 24.89 15.84
N LEU A 449 -26.15 25.04 14.59
CA LEU A 449 -25.73 26.35 14.02
C LEU A 449 -26.85 27.41 14.02
N GLN A 450 -28.12 27.01 14.11
CA GLN A 450 -29.26 27.94 14.21
C GLN A 450 -29.52 28.44 15.63
N SER A 451 -29.14 27.63 16.62
CA SER A 451 -29.48 27.84 18.03
C SER A 451 -28.30 28.34 18.87
N PHE A 452 -27.07 28.12 18.40
CA PHE A 452 -25.83 28.43 19.12
C PHE A 452 -24.83 29.17 18.21
N LYS A 453 -23.87 29.87 18.83
CA LYS A 453 -22.80 30.54 18.07
C LYS A 453 -21.97 29.51 17.29
N ILE A 454 -21.64 29.83 16.03
CA ILE A 454 -20.91 28.95 15.09
C ILE A 454 -19.61 28.42 15.71
N VAL A 455 -18.86 29.27 16.42
CA VAL A 455 -17.60 28.90 17.09
C VAL A 455 -17.75 27.78 18.11
N HIS A 456 -18.81 27.79 18.91
CA HIS A 456 -19.07 26.74 19.91
C HIS A 456 -19.43 25.42 19.22
N VAL A 457 -20.30 25.49 18.22
CA VAL A 457 -20.73 24.30 17.46
C VAL A 457 -19.54 23.66 16.74
N MET A 458 -18.68 24.47 16.11
CA MET A 458 -17.47 23.98 15.45
C MET A 458 -16.42 23.47 16.44
N GLY A 459 -16.25 24.10 17.60
CA GLY A 459 -15.38 23.57 18.66
C GLY A 459 -15.82 22.19 19.14
N VAL A 460 -17.11 22.02 19.38
CA VAL A 460 -17.68 20.71 19.77
C VAL A 460 -17.57 19.69 18.64
N TYR A 461 -17.84 20.08 17.39
CA TYR A 461 -17.68 19.21 16.23
C TYR A 461 -16.23 18.72 16.08
N CYS A 462 -15.26 19.64 16.02
CA CYS A 462 -13.85 19.30 15.84
C CYS A 462 -13.32 18.45 17.01
N PHE A 463 -13.75 18.73 18.25
CA PHE A 463 -13.43 17.91 19.42
C PHE A 463 -14.01 16.50 19.29
N ALA A 464 -15.31 16.39 19.01
CA ALA A 464 -15.99 15.11 18.89
C ALA A 464 -15.38 14.26 17.75
N HIS A 465 -15.11 14.87 16.60
CA HIS A 465 -14.43 14.23 15.47
C HIS A 465 -13.02 13.77 15.87
N TYR A 466 -12.19 14.65 16.44
CA TYR A 466 -10.83 14.27 16.85
C TYR A 466 -10.79 13.09 17.84
N VAL A 467 -11.73 13.04 18.80
CA VAL A 467 -11.79 11.98 19.82
C VAL A 467 -12.38 10.69 19.29
N GLN A 468 -13.40 10.76 18.43
CA GLN A 468 -14.16 9.58 17.97
C GLN A 468 -13.66 9.01 16.65
N SER A 469 -12.86 9.77 15.91
CA SER A 469 -12.31 9.41 14.61
C SER A 469 -10.76 9.36 14.68
N PRO A 470 -10.15 8.54 15.57
CA PRO A 470 -8.71 8.33 15.57
C PRO A 470 -8.26 7.69 14.25
N ILE A 471 -6.98 7.88 13.90
CA ILE A 471 -6.40 7.40 12.63
C ILE A 471 -6.58 5.89 12.40
N GLU A 472 -6.75 5.13 13.48
CA GLU A 472 -7.06 3.71 13.46
C GLU A 472 -8.37 3.36 12.73
N ASN A 473 -9.38 4.24 12.79
CA ASN A 473 -10.65 4.05 12.06
C ASN A 473 -10.47 4.19 10.53
N PHE A 474 -9.37 4.80 10.08
CA PHE A 474 -9.09 5.13 8.67
C PHE A 474 -7.98 4.25 8.07
N ARG A 475 -7.62 3.14 8.73
CA ARG A 475 -6.51 2.26 8.32
C ARG A 475 -6.72 1.64 6.95
N ALA A 476 -7.90 1.07 6.72
CA ALA A 476 -8.24 0.45 5.45
C ALA A 476 -8.63 1.51 4.41
N LYS A 477 -8.21 1.34 3.16
CA LYS A 477 -8.51 2.32 2.09
C LYS A 477 -10.03 2.52 1.92
N ASP A 478 -10.81 1.45 2.03
CA ASP A 478 -12.29 1.47 1.95
C ASP A 478 -12.97 2.17 3.15
N MET A 479 -12.27 2.36 4.27
CA MET A 479 -12.78 3.12 5.41
C MET A 479 -12.63 4.63 5.21
N ARG A 480 -11.71 5.04 4.32
CA ARG A 480 -11.57 6.43 3.87
C ARG A 480 -12.59 6.78 2.80
N LEU A 481 -13.10 5.81 2.05
CA LEU A 481 -14.10 6.01 1.01
C LEU A 481 -15.39 6.67 1.57
N THR A 482 -15.85 7.72 0.88
CA THR A 482 -17.19 8.31 1.03
C THR A 482 -18.16 7.73 0.01
N ASN A 483 -19.46 7.83 0.27
CA ASN A 483 -20.47 7.42 -0.71
C ASN A 483 -20.45 8.33 -1.94
N ARG A 484 -20.07 7.81 -3.11
CA ARG A 484 -19.96 8.62 -4.35
C ARG A 484 -21.27 9.29 -4.76
N ALA A 485 -22.40 8.61 -4.60
CA ALA A 485 -23.71 9.20 -4.87
C ALA A 485 -23.98 10.39 -3.93
N TYR A 486 -23.58 10.27 -2.66
CA TYR A 486 -23.66 11.38 -1.72
C TYR A 486 -22.64 12.49 -2.06
N SER A 487 -21.36 12.15 -2.24
CA SER A 487 -20.28 13.11 -2.51
C SER A 487 -20.47 13.86 -3.82
N GLY A 488 -21.05 13.22 -4.84
CA GLY A 488 -21.37 13.83 -6.13
C GLY A 488 -22.46 14.91 -6.08
N THR A 489 -23.34 14.87 -5.07
CA THR A 489 -24.43 15.87 -4.93
C THR A 489 -24.05 17.05 -4.04
N VAL A 490 -23.00 16.95 -3.21
CA VAL A 490 -22.57 18.01 -2.27
C VAL A 490 -22.37 19.36 -2.96
N LEU A 491 -21.71 19.38 -4.12
CA LEU A 491 -21.47 20.61 -4.88
C LEU A 491 -22.79 21.30 -5.28
N VAL A 492 -23.69 20.56 -5.93
CA VAL A 492 -24.98 21.08 -6.39
C VAL A 492 -25.84 21.51 -5.21
N THR A 493 -25.87 20.71 -4.14
CA THR A 493 -26.60 21.02 -2.92
C THR A 493 -26.15 22.36 -2.33
N LEU A 494 -24.85 22.58 -2.15
CA LEU A 494 -24.34 23.82 -1.58
C LEU A 494 -24.52 25.01 -2.53
N LEU A 495 -24.41 24.83 -3.84
CA LEU A 495 -24.72 25.91 -4.79
C LEU A 495 -26.17 26.38 -4.66
N VAL A 496 -27.12 25.45 -4.65
CA VAL A 496 -28.56 25.76 -4.66
C VAL A 496 -29.09 26.16 -3.28
N ALA A 497 -28.76 25.40 -2.24
CA ALA A 497 -29.34 25.58 -0.91
C ALA A 497 -28.61 26.61 -0.04
N TYR A 498 -27.35 26.93 -0.37
CA TYR A 498 -26.53 27.84 0.43
C TYR A 498 -26.11 29.09 -0.37
N TYR A 499 -25.46 28.95 -1.52
CA TYR A 499 -24.89 30.09 -2.23
C TYR A 499 -25.91 30.94 -3.02
N VAL A 500 -26.87 30.33 -3.71
CA VAL A 500 -27.91 31.10 -4.46
C VAL A 500 -28.72 32.01 -3.52
N PRO A 501 -29.26 31.54 -2.38
CA PRO A 501 -29.96 32.41 -1.44
C PRO A 501 -29.07 33.50 -0.85
N LEU A 502 -27.82 33.15 -0.49
CA LEU A 502 -26.84 34.10 0.06
C LEU A 502 -26.52 35.23 -0.93
N VAL A 503 -26.15 34.89 -2.16
CA VAL A 503 -25.77 35.88 -3.19
C VAL A 503 -26.96 36.77 -3.51
N THR A 504 -28.16 36.19 -3.64
CA THR A 504 -29.38 36.96 -3.93
C THR A 504 -29.79 37.87 -2.77
N ALA A 505 -29.50 37.48 -1.53
CA ALA A 505 -29.75 38.30 -0.35
C ALA A 505 -28.81 39.52 -0.25
N ILE A 506 -27.59 39.43 -0.78
CA ILE A 506 -26.54 40.44 -0.56
C ILE A 506 -26.32 41.34 -1.80
N MET A 507 -26.51 40.82 -3.02
CA MET A 507 -26.14 41.53 -4.24
C MET A 507 -27.01 42.79 -4.50
N PRO A 508 -26.42 43.98 -4.67
CA PRO A 508 -27.16 45.25 -4.84
C PRO A 508 -28.04 45.32 -6.10
N VAL A 509 -27.79 44.45 -7.08
CA VAL A 509 -28.58 44.37 -8.32
C VAL A 509 -30.04 43.96 -8.07
N PHE A 510 -30.33 43.34 -6.93
CA PHE A 510 -31.67 42.90 -6.55
C PHE A 510 -32.39 43.93 -5.68
N SER A 511 -33.71 44.04 -5.88
CA SER A 511 -34.55 44.94 -5.09
C SER A 511 -34.43 44.68 -3.58
N ILE A 512 -34.66 45.69 -2.75
CA ILE A 512 -34.61 45.53 -1.28
C ILE A 512 -35.58 44.43 -0.79
N THR A 513 -36.78 44.35 -1.37
CA THR A 513 -37.79 43.33 -1.06
C THR A 513 -37.33 41.92 -1.46
N THR A 514 -36.67 41.80 -2.61
CA THR A 514 -36.06 40.54 -3.07
C THR A 514 -34.96 40.11 -2.10
N ARG A 515 -34.05 41.02 -1.75
CA ARG A 515 -32.94 40.75 -0.83
C ARG A 515 -33.41 40.30 0.55
N LEU A 516 -34.42 40.98 1.11
CA LEU A 516 -35.01 40.61 2.40
C LEU A 516 -35.67 39.23 2.35
N THR A 517 -36.46 38.94 1.31
CA THR A 517 -37.09 37.63 1.11
C THR A 517 -36.06 36.51 1.03
N TRP A 518 -35.02 36.69 0.22
CA TRP A 518 -33.94 35.70 0.10
C TRP A 518 -33.07 35.60 1.35
N GLY A 519 -32.92 36.68 2.12
CA GLY A 519 -32.30 36.66 3.44
C GLY A 519 -33.07 35.78 4.44
N TYR A 520 -34.41 35.82 4.42
CA TYR A 520 -35.24 34.89 5.21
C TYR A 520 -35.12 33.45 4.73
N ILE A 521 -35.12 33.21 3.41
CA ILE A 521 -34.93 31.87 2.83
C ILE A 521 -33.57 31.28 3.24
N PHE A 522 -32.51 32.10 3.20
CA PHE A 522 -31.16 31.68 3.56
C PHE A 522 -31.05 31.20 5.02
N GLN A 523 -31.85 31.73 5.96
CA GLN A 523 -31.82 31.27 7.36
C GLN A 523 -32.11 29.77 7.50
N TYR A 524 -32.84 29.19 6.55
CA TYR A 524 -33.17 27.75 6.55
C TYR A 524 -32.13 26.88 5.84
N PHE A 525 -30.97 27.41 5.44
CA PHE A 525 -29.94 26.65 4.72
C PHE A 525 -29.58 25.30 5.38
N PRO A 526 -29.55 25.12 6.72
CA PRO A 526 -29.30 23.81 7.33
C PRO A 526 -30.31 22.73 6.93
N PHE A 527 -31.59 23.11 6.88
CA PHE A 527 -32.68 22.23 6.49
C PHE A 527 -32.68 22.02 4.98
N SER A 528 -32.51 23.11 4.21
CA SER A 528 -32.48 23.07 2.75
C SER A 528 -31.34 22.19 2.23
N ILE A 529 -30.13 22.28 2.82
CA ILE A 529 -29.00 21.39 2.49
C ILE A 529 -29.37 19.95 2.78
N SER A 530 -29.92 19.66 3.96
CA SER A 530 -30.22 18.28 4.38
C SER A 530 -31.28 17.62 3.50
N ILE A 531 -32.36 18.35 3.20
CA ILE A 531 -33.46 17.88 2.34
C ILE A 531 -32.95 17.66 0.91
N LEU A 532 -32.23 18.65 0.35
CA LEU A 532 -31.75 18.58 -1.01
C LEU A 532 -30.66 17.51 -1.19
N GLN A 533 -29.75 17.36 -0.23
CA GLN A 533 -28.70 16.34 -0.26
C GLN A 533 -29.28 14.94 -0.28
N ASN A 534 -30.22 14.65 0.61
CA ASN A 534 -30.88 13.34 0.66
C ASN A 534 -31.76 13.11 -0.58
N GLY A 535 -32.50 14.13 -1.02
CA GLY A 535 -33.33 14.04 -2.22
C GLY A 535 -32.51 13.76 -3.48
N LEU A 536 -31.45 14.53 -3.72
CA LEU A 536 -30.60 14.36 -4.91
C LEU A 536 -29.86 13.02 -4.92
N LYS A 537 -29.38 12.54 -3.75
CA LYS A 537 -28.74 11.21 -3.65
C LYS A 537 -29.70 10.12 -4.15
N HIS A 538 -30.95 10.13 -3.70
CA HIS A 538 -31.91 9.06 -4.01
C HIS A 538 -32.50 9.15 -5.43
N LEU A 539 -32.53 10.34 -6.03
CA LEU A 539 -33.19 10.56 -7.31
C LEU A 539 -32.28 10.39 -8.53
N PHE A 540 -30.96 10.60 -8.40
CA PHE A 540 -30.09 10.77 -9.58
C PHE A 540 -28.84 9.87 -9.63
N LEU A 541 -28.48 9.17 -8.55
CA LEU A 541 -27.25 8.39 -8.50
C LEU A 541 -27.47 7.03 -7.83
N GLU A 542 -26.94 5.98 -8.44
CA GLU A 542 -27.00 4.60 -7.94
C GLU A 542 -26.03 4.40 -6.76
N ASP A 543 -26.47 3.70 -5.71
CA ASP A 543 -25.64 3.42 -4.53
C ASP A 543 -24.73 2.21 -4.80
N VAL A 544 -23.58 2.45 -5.42
CA VAL A 544 -22.57 1.44 -5.78
C VAL A 544 -21.57 1.16 -4.67
N MET A 545 -21.92 1.47 -3.41
CA MET A 545 -20.97 1.46 -2.30
C MET A 545 -20.35 0.09 -2.02
N ASP A 546 -21.09 -1.00 -2.22
CA ASP A 546 -20.55 -2.33 -1.96
C ASP A 546 -19.49 -2.74 -3.01
N GLU A 547 -19.63 -2.28 -4.25
CA GLU A 547 -18.65 -2.49 -5.31
C GLU A 547 -17.42 -1.59 -5.13
N ASP A 548 -17.63 -0.30 -4.85
CA ASP A 548 -16.55 0.69 -4.73
C ASP A 548 -15.59 0.38 -3.57
N LYS A 549 -16.09 -0.24 -2.48
CA LYS A 549 -15.27 -0.74 -1.37
C LYS A 549 -14.16 -1.68 -1.83
N ILE A 550 -14.43 -2.48 -2.86
CA ILE A 550 -13.54 -3.54 -3.34
C ILE A 550 -12.73 -3.03 -4.53
N TRP A 551 -13.41 -2.44 -5.51
CA TRP A 551 -12.83 -2.19 -6.84
C TRP A 551 -12.32 -0.76 -7.03
N ALA A 552 -12.80 0.21 -6.25
CA ALA A 552 -12.46 1.62 -6.47
C ALA A 552 -12.48 2.46 -5.17
N PRO A 553 -11.63 2.13 -4.18
CA PRO A 553 -11.63 2.75 -2.85
C PRO A 553 -11.20 4.23 -2.82
N ASN A 554 -10.71 4.77 -3.94
CA ASN A 554 -10.28 6.17 -4.08
C ASN A 554 -11.14 6.99 -5.06
N GLY A 555 -12.17 6.40 -5.70
CA GLY A 555 -12.83 7.08 -6.82
C GLY A 555 -13.71 8.27 -6.41
N ASP A 556 -14.02 8.42 -5.13
CA ASP A 556 -14.70 9.59 -4.57
C ASP A 556 -13.80 10.84 -4.51
N LEU A 557 -12.47 10.68 -4.47
CA LEU A 557 -11.51 11.79 -4.37
C LEU A 557 -11.65 12.81 -5.50
N SER A 558 -12.01 12.36 -6.70
CA SER A 558 -12.22 13.25 -7.85
C SER A 558 -13.40 14.22 -7.65
N LEU A 559 -14.49 13.73 -7.05
CA LEU A 559 -15.71 14.50 -6.76
C LEU A 559 -15.49 15.45 -5.57
N ILE A 560 -14.81 14.96 -4.53
CA ILE A 560 -14.40 15.78 -3.38
C ILE A 560 -13.47 16.92 -3.88
N GLY A 561 -12.48 16.57 -4.70
CA GLY A 561 -11.55 17.50 -5.33
C GLY A 561 -12.24 18.59 -6.13
N LEU A 562 -13.17 18.20 -7.01
CA LEU A 562 -13.95 19.13 -7.82
C LEU A 562 -14.74 20.12 -6.94
N THR A 563 -15.38 19.62 -5.88
CA THR A 563 -16.20 20.43 -4.97
C THR A 563 -15.37 21.47 -4.23
N ILE A 564 -14.29 21.04 -3.56
CA ILE A 564 -13.42 21.93 -2.79
C ILE A 564 -12.73 22.95 -3.70
N PHE A 565 -12.24 22.52 -4.87
CA PHE A 565 -11.60 23.42 -5.84
C PHE A 565 -12.56 24.50 -6.33
N THR A 566 -13.82 24.14 -6.63
CA THR A 566 -14.83 25.09 -7.10
C THR A 566 -15.09 26.19 -6.06
N PHE A 567 -15.28 25.83 -4.79
CA PHE A 567 -15.51 26.82 -3.74
C PHE A 567 -14.25 27.61 -3.39
N ALA A 568 -13.06 27.01 -3.48
CA ALA A 568 -11.80 27.72 -3.33
C ALA A 568 -11.62 28.82 -4.38
N LEU A 569 -12.02 28.55 -5.63
CA LEU A 569 -11.99 29.54 -6.71
C LEU A 569 -12.93 30.72 -6.41
N PHE A 570 -14.13 30.48 -5.90
CA PHE A 570 -15.05 31.55 -5.52
C PHE A 570 -14.53 32.38 -4.34
N ALA A 571 -13.98 31.75 -3.31
CA ALA A 571 -13.35 32.44 -2.17
C ALA A 571 -12.17 33.32 -2.62
N PHE A 572 -11.33 32.80 -3.52
CA PHE A 572 -10.21 33.55 -4.09
C PHE A 572 -10.68 34.75 -4.93
N ALA A 573 -11.69 34.57 -5.79
CA ALA A 573 -12.24 35.66 -6.61
C ALA A 573 -12.82 36.80 -5.74
N ALA A 574 -13.54 36.47 -4.67
CA ALA A 574 -14.06 37.48 -3.74
C ALA A 574 -12.95 38.25 -3.00
N ARG A 575 -11.85 37.56 -2.65
CA ARG A 575 -10.67 38.21 -2.05
C ARG A 575 -9.97 39.14 -3.02
N LEU A 576 -9.80 38.73 -4.28
CA LEU A 576 -9.19 39.55 -5.33
C LEU A 576 -10.02 40.81 -5.60
N LEU A 577 -11.34 40.69 -5.71
CA LEU A 577 -12.24 41.82 -5.93
C LEU A 577 -12.12 42.88 -4.83
N ALA A 578 -12.03 42.46 -3.58
CA ALA A 578 -11.92 43.41 -2.48
C ALA A 578 -10.49 43.91 -2.22
N LEU A 579 -9.45 43.19 -2.67
CA LEU A 579 -8.10 43.76 -2.79
C LEU A 579 -8.09 44.88 -3.84
N ILE A 580 -8.74 44.66 -4.98
CA ILE A 580 -8.91 45.67 -6.03
C ILE A 580 -9.67 46.88 -5.46
N ASP A 581 -10.79 46.67 -4.76
CA ASP A 581 -11.58 47.74 -4.13
C ASP A 581 -10.78 48.56 -3.10
N THR A 582 -9.95 47.89 -2.30
CA THR A 582 -9.05 48.54 -1.33
C THR A 582 -7.97 49.37 -2.03
N LEU A 583 -7.39 48.86 -3.11
CA LEU A 583 -6.39 49.57 -3.90
C LEU A 583 -7.00 50.75 -4.67
N THR A 584 -8.20 50.60 -5.23
CA THR A 584 -8.89 51.69 -5.94
C THR A 584 -9.36 52.78 -4.98
N SER A 585 -9.86 52.43 -3.80
CA SER A 585 -10.24 53.42 -2.77
C SER A 585 -9.02 54.17 -2.20
N GLN A 586 -7.88 53.49 -1.99
CA GLN A 586 -6.64 54.15 -1.58
C GLN A 586 -6.08 55.08 -2.66
N VAL A 587 -6.13 54.69 -3.94
CA VAL A 587 -5.67 55.51 -5.08
C VAL A 587 -6.60 56.71 -5.34
N LEU A 588 -7.91 56.56 -5.14
CA LEU A 588 -8.90 57.64 -5.34
C LEU A 588 -9.01 58.60 -4.14
N SER A 589 -8.53 58.22 -2.95
CA SER A 589 -8.61 59.03 -1.73
C SER A 589 -7.59 60.18 -1.61
N GLN A 590 -6.80 60.48 -2.65
CA GLN A 590 -5.96 61.69 -2.68
C GLN A 590 -6.72 62.99 -2.99
N SER A 591 -8.05 62.97 -3.11
CA SER A 591 -8.86 64.18 -3.23
C SER A 591 -10.12 64.13 -2.36
N SER A 592 -10.08 64.93 -1.29
CA SER A 592 -11.22 65.56 -0.58
C SER A 592 -12.46 64.70 -0.28
N ASP A 593 -12.53 64.14 0.93
CA ASP A 593 -13.46 64.61 1.98
C ASP A 593 -13.42 63.67 3.20
N MET A 594 -12.88 64.20 4.29
CA MET A 594 -12.85 63.60 5.62
C MET A 594 -14.10 64.03 6.39
N VAL A 595 -15.29 63.54 6.04
CA VAL A 595 -16.49 63.55 6.91
C VAL A 595 -17.48 62.46 6.44
N LEU A 596 -18.06 61.74 7.41
CA LEU A 596 -19.25 60.86 7.34
C LEU A 596 -19.03 59.32 7.33
N MET A 597 -18.24 58.78 8.26
CA MET A 597 -18.29 57.36 8.64
C MET A 597 -18.20 57.15 10.16
N THR A 598 -18.82 58.02 10.95
CA THR A 598 -18.66 58.04 12.42
C THR A 598 -19.91 57.74 13.27
N GLU A 599 -21.07 57.37 12.72
CA GLU A 599 -22.29 57.29 13.57
C GLU A 599 -23.14 56.00 13.57
N LEU A 600 -22.70 54.86 13.00
CA LEU A 600 -23.53 53.61 13.06
C LEU A 600 -22.80 52.31 13.46
N GLY A 601 -21.52 52.34 13.85
CA GLY A 601 -20.70 51.12 14.01
C GLY A 601 -20.00 50.90 15.36
N GLY A 602 -20.32 51.65 16.41
CA GLY A 602 -19.65 51.57 17.72
C GLY A 602 -19.83 50.18 18.36
N TRP A 603 -18.74 49.58 18.84
CA TRP A 603 -18.66 48.30 19.58
C TRP A 603 -18.86 46.99 18.82
N ALA A 604 -19.70 46.96 17.78
CA ALA A 604 -20.12 45.70 17.19
C ALA A 604 -19.13 45.09 16.17
N GLN A 605 -18.22 45.88 15.59
CA GLN A 605 -17.29 45.40 14.56
C GLN A 605 -16.05 44.63 15.10
N PRO A 606 -15.33 45.09 16.14
CA PRO A 606 -14.15 44.39 16.64
C PRO A 606 -14.50 43.00 17.22
N ILE A 607 -15.55 42.92 18.04
CA ILE A 607 -16.02 41.68 18.68
C ILE A 607 -16.37 40.61 17.62
N ARG A 608 -17.03 41.01 16.52
CA ARG A 608 -17.42 40.11 15.43
C ARG A 608 -16.23 39.66 14.56
N LEU A 609 -15.24 40.53 14.34
CA LEU A 609 -13.97 40.10 13.74
C LEU A 609 -13.32 39.04 14.64
N PHE A 610 -13.23 39.25 15.95
CA PHE A 610 -12.66 38.26 16.87
C PHE A 610 -13.42 36.92 16.89
N GLU A 611 -14.74 36.91 16.82
CA GLU A 611 -15.53 35.68 16.70
C GLU A 611 -15.22 34.89 15.41
N ILE A 612 -15.06 35.59 14.27
CA ILE A 612 -14.67 34.97 13.00
C ILE A 612 -13.25 34.39 13.09
N HIS A 613 -12.31 35.12 13.69
CA HIS A 613 -10.93 34.65 13.89
C HIS A 613 -10.89 33.44 14.84
N ALA A 614 -11.74 33.39 15.87
CA ALA A 614 -11.83 32.26 16.79
C ALA A 614 -12.34 30.98 16.11
N ILE A 615 -13.32 31.05 15.20
CA ILE A 615 -13.79 29.90 14.41
C ILE A 615 -12.64 29.29 13.62
N PHE A 616 -11.91 30.11 12.89
CA PHE A 616 -10.81 29.64 12.04
C PHE A 616 -9.58 29.21 12.85
N ALA A 617 -9.35 29.77 14.03
CA ALA A 617 -8.34 29.27 14.97
C ALA A 617 -8.65 27.83 15.42
N VAL A 618 -9.91 27.54 15.78
CA VAL A 618 -10.36 26.17 16.11
C VAL A 618 -10.14 25.22 14.93
N LEU A 619 -10.52 25.62 13.71
CA LEU A 619 -10.35 24.79 12.51
C LEU A 619 -8.88 24.55 12.14
N LEU A 620 -8.01 25.55 12.32
CA LEU A 620 -6.56 25.41 12.10
C LEU A 620 -5.92 24.47 13.13
N VAL A 621 -6.29 24.56 14.41
CA VAL A 621 -5.81 23.62 15.44
C VAL A 621 -6.29 22.20 15.14
N TRP A 622 -7.54 22.04 14.71
CA TRP A 622 -8.07 20.75 14.26
C TRP A 622 -7.27 20.20 13.08
N LEU A 623 -6.97 21.02 12.06
CA LEU A 623 -6.15 20.64 10.92
C LEU A 623 -4.74 20.18 11.35
N LEU A 624 -4.12 20.87 12.31
CA LEU A 624 -2.81 20.47 12.85
C LEU A 624 -2.88 19.13 13.59
N TYR A 625 -3.96 18.85 14.31
CA TYR A 625 -4.18 17.55 14.95
C TYR A 625 -4.33 16.43 13.92
N LEU A 626 -5.04 16.67 12.82
CA LEU A 626 -5.16 15.71 11.73
C LEU A 626 -3.81 15.47 11.05
N PHE A 627 -3.02 16.51 10.77
CA PHE A 627 -1.67 16.33 10.25
C PHE A 627 -0.74 15.61 11.22
N SER A 628 -0.89 15.82 12.53
CA SER A 628 -0.17 15.04 13.55
C SER A 628 -0.53 13.56 13.45
N ASP A 629 -1.81 13.22 13.34
CA ASP A 629 -2.28 11.84 13.18
C ASP A 629 -1.76 11.22 11.88
N LEU A 630 -1.83 11.94 10.76
CA LEU A 630 -1.29 11.49 9.46
C LEU A 630 0.23 11.27 9.49
N LYS A 631 0.96 12.09 10.25
CA LYS A 631 2.41 11.96 10.41
C LYS A 631 2.78 10.78 11.31
N ARG A 632 2.01 10.51 12.38
CA ARG A 632 2.16 9.31 13.23
C ARG A 632 1.89 8.03 12.46
N ALA A 633 0.94 8.05 11.53
CA ALA A 633 0.64 6.94 10.63
C ALA A 633 1.57 6.86 9.41
N GLU A 634 2.62 7.71 9.35
CA GLU A 634 3.62 7.76 8.27
C GLU A 634 3.05 8.02 6.86
N ILE A 635 1.82 8.55 6.79
CA ILE A 635 1.15 8.94 5.54
C ILE A 635 1.75 10.25 5.02
N VAL A 636 2.00 11.22 5.92
CA VAL A 636 2.59 12.52 5.57
C VAL A 636 4.05 12.59 6.02
N ARG A 637 4.97 12.72 5.06
CA ARG A 637 6.42 12.74 5.29
C ARG A 637 7.03 14.14 5.43
N TRP A 638 6.25 15.21 5.23
CA TRP A 638 6.74 16.58 5.29
C TRP A 638 7.20 16.97 6.70
N SER A 639 8.23 17.83 6.79
CA SER A 639 8.66 18.40 8.07
C SER A 639 7.60 19.37 8.62
N TRP A 640 7.50 19.50 9.95
CA TRP A 640 6.59 20.46 10.58
C TRP A 640 6.82 21.90 10.10
N PRO A 641 8.07 22.40 9.97
CA PRO A 641 8.31 23.72 9.39
C PRO A 641 7.76 23.88 7.98
N THR A 642 7.95 22.89 7.10
CA THR A 642 7.40 22.92 5.73
C THR A 642 5.88 23.00 5.76
N LEU A 643 5.25 22.18 6.61
CA LEU A 643 3.79 22.13 6.74
C LEU A 643 3.23 23.45 7.26
N LEU A 644 3.86 24.05 8.27
CA LEU A 644 3.47 25.36 8.82
C LEU A 644 3.65 26.49 7.81
N VAL A 645 4.73 26.48 7.02
CA VAL A 645 4.93 27.46 5.93
C VAL A 645 3.86 27.31 4.85
N CYS A 646 3.51 26.08 4.45
CA CYS A 646 2.43 25.84 3.49
C CYS A 646 1.07 26.31 4.01
N ILE A 647 0.74 25.99 5.27
CA ILE A 647 -0.50 26.47 5.92
C ILE A 647 -0.51 27.99 6.00
N ALA A 648 0.58 28.63 6.43
CA ALA A 648 0.68 30.09 6.52
C ALA A 648 0.55 30.76 5.15
N THR A 649 1.21 30.20 4.12
CA THR A 649 1.14 30.69 2.74
C THR A 649 -0.29 30.57 2.19
N ALA A 650 -0.93 29.42 2.39
CA ALA A 650 -2.32 29.20 1.98
C ALA A 650 -3.29 30.15 2.71
N LEU A 651 -3.08 30.36 4.00
CA LEU A 651 -3.90 31.25 4.83
C LEU A 651 -3.81 32.69 4.35
N CYS A 652 -2.60 33.15 4.00
CA CYS A 652 -2.36 34.49 3.48
C CYS A 652 -2.97 34.68 2.08
N LEU A 653 -2.74 33.73 1.17
CA LEU A 653 -3.14 33.85 -0.24
C LEU A 653 -4.63 33.59 -0.47
N PHE A 654 -5.17 32.54 0.14
CA PHE A 654 -6.48 32.00 -0.22
C PHE A 654 -7.48 32.09 0.92
N GLY A 655 -7.01 32.14 2.16
CA GLY A 655 -7.87 32.27 3.33
C GLY A 655 -8.04 31.01 4.13
N PRO A 656 -8.67 31.14 5.31
CA PRO A 656 -8.71 30.06 6.26
C PRO A 656 -9.63 28.91 5.81
N GLY A 657 -10.76 29.18 5.16
CA GLY A 657 -11.65 28.13 4.64
C GLY A 657 -10.98 27.33 3.52
N VAL A 658 -10.35 28.02 2.56
CA VAL A 658 -9.56 27.37 1.50
C VAL A 658 -8.37 26.60 2.07
N THR A 659 -7.68 27.13 3.07
CA THR A 659 -6.54 26.45 3.71
C THR A 659 -6.94 25.13 4.35
N VAL A 660 -8.05 25.12 5.08
CA VAL A 660 -8.61 23.89 5.67
C VAL A 660 -9.08 22.93 4.58
N GLY A 661 -9.81 23.42 3.57
CA GLY A 661 -10.26 22.61 2.44
C GLY A 661 -9.12 21.98 1.64
N MET A 662 -8.04 22.73 1.37
CA MET A 662 -6.84 22.19 0.71
C MET A 662 -6.11 21.17 1.57
N GLY A 663 -6.09 21.34 2.90
CA GLY A 663 -5.58 20.33 3.82
C GLY A 663 -6.34 19.00 3.77
N TRP A 664 -7.58 19.02 3.28
CA TRP A 664 -8.43 17.84 3.02
C TRP A 664 -8.24 17.24 1.63
N LEU A 665 -7.59 17.95 0.70
CA LEU A 665 -7.22 17.40 -0.59
C LEU A 665 -5.91 16.65 -0.38
N ASP A 666 -5.94 15.34 -0.65
CA ASP A 666 -4.75 14.51 -0.61
C ASP A 666 -3.69 15.15 -1.52
N PHE A 667 -2.59 15.60 -0.93
CA PHE A 667 -1.54 16.31 -1.66
C PHE A 667 -0.72 15.28 -2.48
N PHE A 668 -1.33 14.89 -3.60
CA PHE A 668 -0.73 14.55 -4.88
C PHE A 668 0.40 13.50 -4.88
N THR A 669 0.06 12.25 -4.57
CA THR A 669 0.96 11.10 -4.84
C THR A 669 0.55 10.22 -6.03
N GLU A 670 -0.55 10.49 -6.74
CA GLU A 670 -0.98 9.67 -7.89
C GLU A 670 -1.49 10.53 -9.06
N TYR A 671 -0.59 11.29 -9.71
CA TYR A 671 -0.94 11.93 -10.98
C TYR A 671 -1.21 10.87 -12.06
N HIS A 672 -2.42 10.84 -12.60
CA HIS A 672 -2.75 9.92 -13.70
C HIS A 672 -1.82 10.13 -14.91
N GLY A 673 -1.49 9.06 -15.62
CA GLY A 673 -0.45 9.06 -16.66
C GLY A 673 0.97 8.82 -16.12
N PHE A 674 1.19 8.79 -14.80
CA PHE A 674 2.46 8.42 -14.18
C PHE A 674 2.41 7.05 -13.46
N GLU A 675 1.35 6.27 -13.64
CA GLU A 675 1.17 4.94 -13.03
C GLU A 675 2.33 3.97 -13.36
N PRO A 676 2.93 3.96 -14.58
CA PRO A 676 4.12 3.17 -14.84
C PRO A 676 5.32 3.48 -13.94
N PHE A 677 5.54 4.75 -13.58
CA PHE A 677 6.60 5.12 -12.63
C PHE A 677 6.26 4.65 -11.21
N LEU A 678 4.99 4.73 -10.82
CA LEU A 678 4.53 4.21 -9.54
C LEU A 678 4.76 2.70 -9.45
N GLU A 679 4.38 1.95 -10.48
CA GLU A 679 4.59 0.51 -10.55
C GLU A 679 6.08 0.15 -10.52
N GLY A 680 6.94 0.93 -11.20
CA GLY A 680 8.39 0.77 -11.17
C GLY A 680 9.07 1.12 -9.84
N THR A 681 8.39 1.85 -8.96
CA THR A 681 8.91 2.28 -7.65
C THR A 681 8.27 1.54 -6.48
N ARG A 682 7.41 0.55 -6.76
CA ARG A 682 6.91 -0.38 -5.75
C ARG A 682 8.06 -1.23 -5.20
N ASP A 683 8.03 -1.44 -3.89
CA ASP A 683 9.02 -2.25 -3.17
C ASP A 683 8.68 -3.77 -3.21
N ASP A 684 7.82 -4.19 -4.14
CA ASP A 684 7.45 -5.61 -4.31
C ASP A 684 8.50 -6.40 -5.14
N GLY A 685 9.43 -5.70 -5.79
CA GLY A 685 10.54 -6.28 -6.54
C GLY A 685 10.13 -7.05 -7.79
N VAL A 686 8.85 -7.12 -8.17
CA VAL A 686 8.36 -8.02 -9.24
C VAL A 686 9.03 -7.71 -10.58
N ILE A 687 9.10 -6.42 -10.94
CA ILE A 687 9.73 -5.97 -12.19
C ILE A 687 11.24 -6.30 -12.17
N SER A 688 11.94 -5.97 -11.08
CA SER A 688 13.37 -6.25 -10.94
C SER A 688 13.67 -7.76 -10.99
N ASP A 689 12.84 -8.57 -10.34
CA ASP A 689 12.98 -10.03 -10.30
C ASP A 689 12.67 -10.67 -11.64
N THR A 690 11.68 -10.15 -12.37
CA THR A 690 11.35 -10.60 -13.73
C THR A 690 12.55 -10.44 -14.64
N VAL A 691 13.18 -9.28 -14.61
CA VAL A 691 14.38 -9.00 -15.40
C VAL A 691 15.56 -9.85 -14.93
N ARG A 692 15.79 -9.94 -13.61
CA ARG A 692 16.93 -10.67 -13.05
C ARG A 692 16.86 -12.18 -13.32
N THR A 693 15.68 -12.76 -13.17
CA THR A 693 15.51 -14.23 -13.19
C THR A 693 15.11 -14.75 -14.56
N LYS A 694 14.18 -14.09 -15.27
CA LYS A 694 13.63 -14.62 -16.52
C LYS A 694 14.35 -14.07 -17.75
N LEU A 695 14.53 -12.76 -17.85
CA LEU A 695 15.14 -12.14 -19.04
C LEU A 695 16.54 -12.69 -19.31
N THR A 696 17.41 -12.77 -18.28
CA THR A 696 18.78 -13.26 -18.44
C THR A 696 18.85 -14.74 -18.87
N GLN A 697 17.93 -15.57 -18.37
CA GLN A 697 17.82 -16.99 -18.74
C GLN A 697 17.29 -17.17 -20.16
N SER A 698 16.38 -16.29 -20.59
CA SER A 698 15.77 -16.32 -21.92
C SER A 698 16.60 -15.63 -23.01
N LEU A 699 17.78 -15.06 -22.69
CA LEU A 699 18.62 -14.38 -23.69
C LEU A 699 18.90 -15.25 -24.93
N GLY A 700 19.14 -16.55 -24.76
CA GLY A 700 19.36 -17.45 -25.89
C GLY A 700 18.13 -17.62 -26.80
N LEU A 701 16.92 -17.51 -26.23
CA LEU A 701 15.67 -17.65 -26.98
C LEU A 701 15.34 -16.40 -27.80
N ILE A 702 15.70 -15.22 -27.29
CA ILE A 702 15.31 -13.94 -27.89
C ILE A 702 16.41 -13.31 -28.75
N THR A 703 17.66 -13.79 -28.66
CA THR A 703 18.79 -13.24 -29.43
C THR A 703 18.55 -13.35 -30.93
N GLY A 704 18.01 -14.48 -31.40
CA GLY A 704 17.67 -14.67 -32.81
C GLY A 704 16.63 -13.66 -33.29
N ASP A 705 15.57 -13.46 -32.52
CA ASP A 705 14.51 -12.50 -32.85
C ASP A 705 15.04 -11.06 -32.92
N LEU A 706 15.96 -10.68 -32.01
CA LEU A 706 16.61 -9.37 -32.05
C LEU A 706 17.45 -9.19 -33.32
N VAL A 707 18.21 -10.21 -33.71
CA VAL A 707 19.01 -10.19 -34.94
C VAL A 707 18.13 -10.05 -36.17
N ASP A 708 17.05 -10.83 -36.24
CA ASP A 708 16.09 -10.83 -37.35
C ASP A 708 15.38 -9.47 -37.45
N GLU A 709 14.88 -8.93 -36.34
CA GLU A 709 14.23 -7.61 -36.28
C GLU A 709 15.20 -6.49 -36.69
N THR A 710 16.45 -6.55 -36.23
CA THR A 710 17.48 -5.55 -36.59
C THR A 710 17.81 -5.62 -38.08
N ASN A 711 17.97 -6.84 -38.63
CA ASN A 711 18.24 -7.07 -40.06
C ASN A 711 17.11 -6.53 -40.96
N VAL A 712 15.85 -6.66 -40.52
CA VAL A 712 14.69 -6.14 -41.25
C VAL A 712 14.56 -4.62 -41.10
N SER A 713 14.80 -4.11 -39.90
CA SER A 713 14.55 -2.70 -39.57
C SER A 713 15.64 -1.76 -40.08
N MET A 714 16.91 -2.20 -40.11
CA MET A 714 18.03 -1.34 -40.53
C MET A 714 17.89 -0.82 -41.98
N PRO A 715 17.60 -1.66 -43.00
CA PRO A 715 17.33 -1.18 -44.36
C PRO A 715 16.13 -0.22 -44.44
N HIS A 716 15.09 -0.45 -43.62
CA HIS A 716 13.92 0.42 -43.60
C HIS A 716 14.21 1.82 -43.03
N ILE A 717 15.08 1.90 -42.02
CA ILE A 717 15.40 3.15 -41.32
C ILE A 717 16.51 3.93 -42.03
N PHE A 718 17.56 3.24 -42.46
CA PHE A 718 18.77 3.85 -43.02
C PHE A 718 18.81 3.83 -44.55
N GLY A 719 17.95 3.03 -45.18
CA GLY A 719 17.88 2.88 -46.62
C GLY A 719 18.96 1.95 -47.18
N ASP A 720 18.88 1.75 -48.50
CA ASP A 720 19.77 0.88 -49.28
C ASP A 720 20.71 1.64 -50.22
N SER A 721 20.77 2.96 -50.06
CA SER A 721 21.58 3.79 -50.95
C SER A 721 23.07 3.52 -50.73
N THR A 722 23.81 3.32 -51.82
CA THR A 722 25.27 3.29 -51.82
C THR A 722 25.89 4.70 -51.81
N THR A 723 25.06 5.74 -51.95
CA THR A 723 25.46 7.14 -51.76
C THR A 723 25.22 7.58 -50.33
N TRP A 724 25.98 8.59 -49.89
CA TRP A 724 25.83 9.19 -48.56
C TRP A 724 24.47 9.87 -48.41
N THR A 725 23.75 9.54 -47.33
CA THR A 725 22.49 10.15 -46.92
C THR A 725 22.59 10.66 -45.49
N SER A 726 22.02 11.83 -45.21
CA SER A 726 21.99 12.39 -43.85
C SER A 726 20.79 11.83 -43.07
N VAL A 727 21.01 11.43 -41.83
CA VAL A 727 20.00 10.94 -40.90
C VAL A 727 20.17 11.53 -39.51
N LEU A 728 19.07 11.91 -38.86
CA LEU A 728 19.08 12.32 -37.45
C LEU A 728 19.38 11.10 -36.58
N LEU A 729 20.57 11.07 -35.99
CA LEU A 729 21.12 9.85 -35.37
C LEU A 729 20.22 9.34 -34.24
N LYS A 730 19.87 10.22 -33.30
CA LYS A 730 19.07 9.84 -32.13
C LYS A 730 17.68 9.35 -32.54
N ASP A 731 17.02 10.02 -33.48
CA ASP A 731 15.72 9.60 -33.99
C ASP A 731 15.78 8.29 -34.77
N ALA A 732 16.83 8.07 -35.56
CA ALA A 732 17.02 6.83 -36.32
C ALA A 732 17.24 5.63 -35.40
N ILE A 733 18.08 5.75 -34.37
CA ILE A 733 18.29 4.70 -33.37
C ILE A 733 17.01 4.45 -32.54
N LEU A 734 16.27 5.51 -32.15
CA LEU A 734 14.96 5.36 -31.49
C LEU A 734 13.94 4.63 -32.36
N ASN A 735 13.96 4.85 -33.67
CA ASN A 735 13.06 4.18 -34.60
C ASN A 735 13.39 2.69 -34.79
N LEU A 736 14.65 2.28 -34.56
CA LEU A 736 15.08 0.87 -34.55
C LEU A 736 14.50 0.10 -33.35
N LEU A 737 14.10 0.80 -32.28
CA LEU A 737 13.58 0.22 -31.03
C LEU A 737 12.05 0.40 -30.85
N ARG A 738 11.28 0.47 -31.96
CA ARG A 738 9.90 1.02 -31.96
C ARG A 738 8.79 0.00 -31.68
N ILE A 739 8.16 0.08 -30.49
CA ILE A 739 6.70 -0.15 -30.24
C ILE A 739 6.12 0.82 -29.17
N ALA A 740 6.91 1.36 -28.22
CA ALA A 740 6.39 2.25 -27.15
C ALA A 740 7.06 3.64 -27.04
N LYS A 741 7.62 4.15 -28.15
CA LYS A 741 8.37 5.42 -28.26
C LYS A 741 7.70 6.61 -27.56
N SER A 742 6.43 6.88 -27.87
CA SER A 742 5.78 8.15 -27.52
C SER A 742 5.59 8.34 -26.02
N TYR A 743 5.26 7.27 -25.29
CA TYR A 743 5.08 7.38 -23.83
C TYR A 743 6.40 7.66 -23.11
N ALA A 744 7.49 6.98 -23.51
CA ALA A 744 8.77 7.10 -22.83
C ALA A 744 9.32 8.54 -22.86
N VAL A 745 9.24 9.19 -24.02
CA VAL A 745 9.69 10.57 -24.21
C VAL A 745 8.76 11.57 -23.52
N ASP A 746 7.44 11.42 -23.70
CA ASP A 746 6.46 12.35 -23.13
C ASP A 746 6.43 12.28 -21.61
N ALA A 747 6.53 11.10 -21.01
CA ALA A 747 6.44 10.94 -19.56
C ALA A 747 7.67 11.49 -18.81
N LEU A 748 8.87 11.37 -19.40
CA LEU A 748 10.09 12.02 -18.89
C LEU A 748 10.02 13.54 -19.05
N THR A 749 9.57 14.02 -20.21
CA THR A 749 9.39 15.46 -20.47
C THR A 749 8.33 16.06 -19.54
N ALA A 750 7.23 15.35 -19.31
CA ALA A 750 6.19 15.73 -18.36
C ALA A 750 6.73 15.81 -16.93
N THR A 751 7.53 14.82 -16.49
CA THR A 751 8.21 14.85 -15.19
C THR A 751 9.10 16.08 -15.06
N TYR A 752 9.87 16.40 -16.09
CA TYR A 752 10.72 17.57 -16.14
C TYR A 752 9.93 18.87 -15.98
N LEU A 753 8.94 19.11 -16.85
CA LEU A 753 8.11 20.32 -16.82
C LEU A 753 7.35 20.46 -15.49
N MET A 754 6.90 19.33 -14.92
CA MET A 754 6.26 19.29 -13.59
C MET A 754 7.23 19.63 -12.45
N ARG A 755 8.51 19.29 -12.57
CA ARG A 755 9.54 19.65 -11.57
C ARG A 755 9.93 21.11 -11.66
N MET A 756 9.94 21.70 -12.86
CA MET A 756 10.13 23.15 -13.07
C MET A 756 8.98 23.98 -12.51
N ALA A 757 7.75 23.45 -12.54
CA ALA A 757 6.63 24.09 -11.89
C ALA A 757 6.85 24.14 -10.36
N PRO A 758 6.70 25.32 -9.72
CA PRO A 758 6.68 25.44 -8.27
C PRO A 758 5.70 24.45 -7.66
N SER A 759 6.02 23.86 -6.51
CA SER A 759 5.23 22.77 -5.90
C SER A 759 3.75 23.07 -5.78
N LEU A 760 3.39 24.33 -5.50
CA LEU A 760 2.00 24.81 -5.39
C LEU A 760 1.26 24.86 -6.73
N LEU A 761 1.96 25.06 -7.85
CA LEU A 761 1.37 25.18 -9.19
C LEU A 761 1.34 23.86 -9.95
N ARG A 762 2.00 22.81 -9.46
CA ARG A 762 2.03 21.48 -10.08
C ARG A 762 0.65 20.90 -10.42
N PRO A 763 -0.40 21.04 -9.57
CA PRO A 763 -1.72 20.53 -9.93
C PRO A 763 -2.33 21.20 -11.16
N ILE A 764 -2.08 22.51 -11.32
CA ILE A 764 -2.54 23.27 -12.49
C ILE A 764 -1.66 22.94 -13.70
N ALA A 765 -0.34 22.95 -13.51
CA ALA A 765 0.63 22.61 -14.55
C ALA A 765 0.38 21.21 -15.13
N TYR A 766 0.02 20.24 -14.30
CA TYR A 766 -0.32 18.88 -14.71
C TYR A 766 -1.48 18.80 -15.73
N TRP A 767 -2.43 19.71 -15.65
CA TRP A 767 -3.55 19.79 -16.61
C TRP A 767 -3.20 20.62 -17.85
N LEU A 768 -2.30 21.60 -17.72
CA LEU A 768 -1.90 22.49 -18.81
C LEU A 768 -0.75 21.96 -19.67
N ILE A 769 0.16 21.16 -19.09
CA ILE A 769 1.32 20.59 -19.77
C ILE A 769 0.82 19.55 -20.79
N PRO A 770 1.03 19.77 -22.10
CA PRO A 770 0.57 18.84 -23.14
C PRO A 770 1.08 17.42 -22.95
N GLN A 771 2.32 17.28 -22.48
CA GLN A 771 2.98 15.99 -22.24
C GLN A 771 2.29 15.19 -21.14
N CYS A 772 1.76 15.84 -20.08
CA CYS A 772 0.96 15.13 -19.07
C CYS A 772 -0.34 14.58 -19.66
N ARG A 773 -0.95 15.29 -20.62
CA ARG A 773 -2.15 14.83 -21.34
C ARG A 773 -1.82 13.65 -22.26
N THR A 774 -0.73 13.71 -23.01
CA THR A 774 -0.34 12.60 -23.90
C THR A 774 0.08 11.37 -23.09
N SER A 775 0.75 11.52 -21.94
CA SER A 775 1.05 10.41 -21.03
C SER A 775 -0.23 9.72 -20.52
N ARG A 776 -1.27 10.48 -20.10
CA ARG A 776 -2.58 9.90 -19.73
C ARG A 776 -3.21 9.12 -20.88
N GLN A 777 -3.22 9.69 -22.08
CA GLN A 777 -3.79 9.05 -23.27
C GLN A 777 -3.03 7.77 -23.64
N ALA A 778 -1.70 7.78 -23.54
CA ALA A 778 -0.86 6.64 -23.84
C ALA A 778 -1.10 5.48 -22.84
N VAL A 779 -1.22 5.76 -21.53
CA VAL A 779 -1.60 4.75 -20.53
C VAL A 779 -2.97 4.15 -20.83
N GLN A 780 -3.97 4.98 -21.15
CA GLN A 780 -5.30 4.49 -21.52
C GLN A 780 -5.30 3.64 -22.79
N SER A 781 -4.54 4.05 -23.81
CA SER A 781 -4.39 3.28 -25.06
C SER A 781 -3.67 1.95 -24.82
N ALA A 782 -2.61 1.95 -24.01
CA ALA A 782 -1.90 0.74 -23.62
C ALA A 782 -2.83 -0.24 -22.89
N ARG A 783 -3.68 0.24 -21.96
CA ARG A 783 -4.69 -0.58 -21.30
C ARG A 783 -5.65 -1.23 -22.30
N LYS A 784 -6.18 -0.46 -23.26
CA LYS A 784 -7.08 -1.00 -24.30
C LYS A 784 -6.45 -2.10 -25.16
N LEU A 785 -5.14 -2.04 -25.39
CA LEU A 785 -4.42 -3.01 -26.23
C LEU A 785 -3.93 -4.22 -25.43
N ILE A 786 -3.38 -4.00 -24.25
CA ILE A 786 -2.68 -5.01 -23.47
C ILE A 786 -3.61 -5.76 -22.52
N ASP A 787 -4.61 -5.11 -21.91
CA ASP A 787 -5.52 -5.77 -20.96
C ASP A 787 -6.27 -6.97 -21.56
N PRO A 788 -6.84 -6.88 -22.78
CA PRO A 788 -7.55 -8.02 -23.37
C PRO A 788 -6.62 -9.23 -23.58
N GLU A 789 -5.38 -8.97 -24.01
CA GLU A 789 -4.39 -10.03 -24.26
C GLU A 789 -3.88 -10.63 -22.94
N VAL A 790 -3.64 -9.81 -21.91
CA VAL A 790 -3.31 -10.30 -20.56
C VAL A 790 -4.44 -11.18 -20.02
N LYS A 791 -5.70 -10.77 -20.14
CA LYS A 791 -6.86 -11.56 -19.70
C LYS A 791 -6.95 -12.89 -20.45
N LYS A 792 -6.85 -12.85 -21.79
CA LYS A 792 -6.86 -14.04 -22.64
C LYS A 792 -5.77 -15.04 -22.25
N ARG A 793 -4.55 -14.57 -22.03
CA ARG A 793 -3.41 -15.42 -21.64
C ARG A 793 -3.57 -16.01 -20.25
N LYS A 794 -4.06 -15.23 -19.29
CA LYS A 794 -4.40 -15.74 -17.95
C LYS A 794 -5.42 -16.87 -18.06
N MET A 795 -6.50 -16.67 -18.80
CA MET A 795 -7.51 -17.71 -19.01
C MET A 795 -6.92 -18.99 -19.62
N LEU A 796 -6.04 -18.89 -20.63
CA LEU A 796 -5.40 -20.05 -21.24
C LEU A 796 -4.45 -20.79 -20.29
N VAL A 797 -3.70 -20.05 -19.47
CA VAL A 797 -2.83 -20.66 -18.46
C VAL A 797 -3.66 -21.33 -17.37
N ASP A 798 -4.74 -20.68 -16.92
CA ASP A 798 -5.63 -21.21 -15.90
C ASP A 798 -6.38 -22.45 -16.42
N ASP A 799 -6.83 -22.47 -17.68
CA ASP A 799 -7.46 -23.63 -18.34
C ASP A 799 -6.49 -24.80 -18.54
N ALA A 800 -5.23 -24.53 -18.92
CA ALA A 800 -4.19 -25.55 -18.99
C ALA A 800 -3.88 -26.15 -17.61
N LEU A 801 -3.76 -25.31 -16.58
CA LEU A 801 -3.55 -25.76 -15.20
C LEU A 801 -4.73 -26.58 -14.68
N GLN A 802 -5.97 -26.19 -15.00
CA GLN A 802 -7.20 -26.92 -14.61
C GLN A 802 -7.35 -28.26 -15.34
N SER A 803 -6.90 -28.36 -16.59
CA SER A 803 -6.91 -29.61 -17.37
C SER A 803 -5.71 -30.54 -17.07
N GLY A 804 -4.81 -30.15 -16.15
CA GLY A 804 -3.60 -30.90 -15.83
C GLY A 804 -2.52 -30.87 -16.92
N ALA A 805 -2.71 -30.02 -17.94
CA ALA A 805 -1.75 -29.80 -19.01
C ALA A 805 -0.69 -28.78 -18.57
N LYS A 806 0.55 -28.92 -19.06
CA LYS A 806 1.57 -27.89 -18.85
C LYS A 806 1.19 -26.66 -19.69
N PRO A 807 1.11 -25.46 -19.09
CA PRO A 807 0.88 -24.24 -19.86
C PRO A 807 1.95 -24.05 -20.94
N SER A 808 1.55 -23.60 -22.12
CA SER A 808 2.49 -23.27 -23.18
C SER A 808 3.51 -22.24 -22.67
N LYS A 809 4.80 -22.53 -22.86
CA LYS A 809 5.90 -21.68 -22.40
C LYS A 809 6.05 -20.48 -23.34
N ILE A 810 5.24 -19.44 -23.14
CA ILE A 810 5.40 -18.17 -23.85
C ILE A 810 6.55 -17.40 -23.18
N SER A 811 7.62 -17.16 -23.93
CA SER A 811 8.85 -16.53 -23.42
C SER A 811 8.89 -15.04 -23.73
N ASP A 812 7.92 -14.28 -23.20
CA ASP A 812 7.88 -12.82 -23.29
C ASP A 812 7.70 -12.15 -21.92
N ALA A 813 7.85 -10.82 -21.89
CA ALA A 813 7.84 -10.04 -20.65
C ALA A 813 6.54 -10.18 -19.86
N ILE A 814 5.37 -10.26 -20.51
CA ILE A 814 4.08 -10.42 -19.83
C ILE A 814 3.98 -11.82 -19.21
N GLY A 815 4.37 -12.86 -19.95
CA GLY A 815 4.43 -14.24 -19.45
C GLY A 815 5.43 -14.39 -18.30
N TRP A 816 6.60 -13.77 -18.41
CA TRP A 816 7.60 -13.76 -17.34
C TRP A 816 7.10 -13.01 -16.10
N MET A 817 6.51 -11.83 -16.28
CA MET A 817 5.89 -11.08 -15.18
C MET A 817 4.79 -11.90 -14.52
N TYR A 818 3.97 -12.61 -15.28
CA TYR A 818 2.93 -13.48 -14.71
C TYR A 818 3.53 -14.60 -13.86
N GLN A 819 4.56 -15.27 -14.38
CA GLN A 819 5.26 -16.34 -13.65
C GLN A 819 5.99 -15.84 -12.40
N VAL A 820 6.66 -14.68 -12.48
CA VAL A 820 7.41 -14.10 -11.36
C VAL A 820 6.49 -13.43 -10.36
N ALA A 821 5.39 -12.82 -10.82
CA ALA A 821 4.36 -12.31 -9.95
C ALA A 821 3.81 -13.43 -9.07
N ALA A 822 3.68 -14.67 -9.58
CA ALA A 822 3.29 -15.83 -8.79
C ALA A 822 2.02 -15.57 -7.95
N GLY A 823 1.04 -14.85 -8.52
CA GLY A 823 -0.20 -14.46 -7.85
C GLY A 823 -0.22 -13.09 -7.18
N ARG A 824 0.92 -12.37 -7.14
CA ARG A 824 1.01 -10.99 -6.65
C ARG A 824 0.24 -10.02 -7.55
N PRO A 825 -0.40 -8.97 -6.99
CA PRO A 825 -1.11 -7.96 -7.77
C PRO A 825 -0.10 -7.10 -8.54
N VAL A 826 -0.08 -7.25 -9.86
CA VAL A 826 0.75 -6.45 -10.77
C VAL A 826 -0.16 -5.80 -11.78
N ASP A 827 0.02 -4.50 -11.98
CA ASP A 827 -0.55 -3.83 -13.16
C ASP A 827 0.32 -4.19 -14.37
N PHE A 828 0.01 -5.30 -15.04
CA PHE A 828 0.80 -5.82 -16.17
C PHE A 828 0.98 -4.81 -17.29
N VAL A 829 0.01 -3.90 -17.49
CA VAL A 829 0.10 -2.84 -18.48
C VAL A 829 1.14 -1.81 -18.05
N CYS A 830 1.01 -1.28 -16.83
CA CYS A 830 1.93 -0.27 -16.33
C CYS A 830 3.34 -0.84 -16.13
N ALA A 831 3.47 -2.09 -15.69
CA ALA A 831 4.74 -2.80 -15.56
C ALA A 831 5.41 -3.03 -16.93
N GLN A 832 4.65 -3.40 -17.97
CA GLN A 832 5.18 -3.51 -19.34
C GLN A 832 5.66 -2.15 -19.87
N MET A 833 4.87 -1.09 -19.64
CA MET A 833 5.25 0.28 -20.02
C MET A 833 6.51 0.74 -19.28
N GLN A 834 6.65 0.39 -18.00
CA GLN A 834 7.83 0.69 -17.20
C GLN A 834 9.09 -0.07 -17.68
N LEU A 835 8.96 -1.36 -18.00
CA LEU A 835 10.06 -2.12 -18.61
C LEU A 835 10.51 -1.49 -19.92
N THR A 836 9.55 -1.03 -20.73
CA THR A 836 9.86 -0.39 -22.01
C THR A 836 10.52 0.97 -21.82
N LEU A 837 10.04 1.78 -20.87
CA LEU A 837 10.66 3.05 -20.48
C LEU A 837 12.12 2.84 -20.06
N ALA A 838 12.41 1.82 -19.25
CA ALA A 838 13.74 1.54 -18.74
C ALA A 838 14.72 1.09 -19.85
N ALA A 839 14.25 0.28 -20.81
CA ALA A 839 15.07 -0.32 -21.85
C ALA A 839 15.37 0.65 -23.03
N VAL A 840 14.37 1.36 -23.53
CA VAL A 840 14.50 2.07 -24.82
C VAL A 840 15.41 3.31 -24.75
N HIS A 841 15.21 4.17 -23.76
CA HIS A 841 15.94 5.44 -23.69
C HIS A 841 17.44 5.21 -23.41
N THR A 842 17.78 4.32 -22.47
CA THR A 842 19.16 4.11 -22.05
C THR A 842 20.01 3.46 -23.15
N THR A 843 19.49 2.43 -23.83
CA THR A 843 20.17 1.79 -24.96
C THR A 843 20.38 2.77 -26.11
N THR A 844 19.37 3.59 -26.45
CA THR A 844 19.47 4.60 -27.52
C THR A 844 20.65 5.53 -27.28
N GLU A 845 20.76 6.10 -26.08
CA GLU A 845 21.78 7.10 -25.77
C GLU A 845 23.19 6.52 -25.83
N VAL A 846 23.39 5.31 -25.30
CA VAL A 846 24.71 4.65 -25.33
C VAL A 846 25.10 4.30 -26.76
N LEU A 847 24.18 3.80 -27.58
CA LEU A 847 24.47 3.48 -28.99
C LEU A 847 24.74 4.73 -29.82
N ALA A 848 23.91 5.76 -29.66
CA ALA A 848 24.10 7.02 -30.37
C ALA A 848 25.46 7.64 -30.04
N GLN A 849 25.84 7.67 -28.75
CA GLN A 849 27.14 8.17 -28.35
C GLN A 849 28.30 7.32 -28.90
N ALA A 850 28.18 5.99 -28.84
CA ALA A 850 29.19 5.09 -29.39
C ALA A 850 29.38 5.26 -30.91
N ILE A 851 28.29 5.45 -31.65
CA ILE A 851 28.34 5.73 -33.10
C ILE A 851 29.03 7.08 -33.36
N LEU A 852 28.74 8.11 -32.56
CA LEU A 852 29.44 9.40 -32.69
C LEU A 852 30.93 9.26 -32.40
N ASP A 853 31.30 8.49 -31.39
CA ASP A 853 32.71 8.24 -31.07
C ASP A 853 33.44 7.55 -32.25
N LEU A 854 32.78 6.64 -32.98
CA LEU A 854 33.33 6.03 -34.21
C LEU A 854 33.40 7.01 -35.39
N CYS A 855 32.41 7.89 -35.54
CA CYS A 855 32.42 8.92 -36.57
C CYS A 855 33.55 9.93 -36.35
N GLU A 856 33.83 10.29 -35.09
CA GLU A 856 34.94 11.17 -34.71
C GLU A 856 36.29 10.46 -34.77
N ARG A 857 36.32 9.16 -34.44
CA ARG A 857 37.54 8.34 -34.34
C ARG A 857 37.37 7.08 -35.18
N PRO A 858 37.65 7.12 -36.49
CA PRO A 858 37.45 5.98 -37.37
C PRO A 858 38.50 4.86 -37.21
N GLU A 859 39.62 5.10 -36.49
CA GLU A 859 40.71 4.12 -36.29
C GLU A 859 40.24 2.74 -35.78
N PRO A 860 39.40 2.62 -34.72
CA PRO A 860 38.89 1.33 -34.26
C PRO A 860 37.89 0.64 -35.21
N VAL A 861 37.28 1.33 -36.18
CA VAL A 861 36.17 0.80 -37.00
C VAL A 861 36.58 -0.50 -37.73
N GLN A 862 37.74 -0.51 -38.37
CA GLN A 862 38.18 -1.70 -39.11
C GLN A 862 38.51 -2.86 -38.15
N LYS A 863 39.21 -2.58 -37.05
CA LYS A 863 39.56 -3.61 -36.05
C LYS A 863 38.31 -4.23 -35.39
N LEU A 864 37.29 -3.41 -35.10
CA LEU A 864 36.00 -3.88 -34.59
C LEU A 864 35.26 -4.73 -35.62
N ARG A 865 35.30 -4.33 -36.90
CA ARG A 865 34.72 -5.12 -37.98
C ARG A 865 35.41 -6.47 -38.15
N ASP A 866 36.74 -6.49 -38.13
CA ASP A 866 37.52 -7.72 -38.24
C ASP A 866 37.20 -8.67 -37.08
N GLU A 867 37.12 -8.16 -35.84
CA GLU A 867 36.68 -8.95 -34.68
C GLU A 867 35.26 -9.53 -34.87
N VAL A 868 34.32 -8.73 -35.40
CA VAL A 868 32.95 -9.19 -35.67
C VAL A 868 32.95 -10.31 -36.72
N ILE A 869 33.72 -10.16 -37.81
CA ILE A 869 33.80 -11.16 -38.87
C ILE A 869 34.43 -12.46 -38.36
N GLU A 870 35.54 -12.37 -37.61
CA GLU A 870 36.23 -13.52 -37.04
C GLU A 870 35.33 -14.28 -36.05
N VAL A 871 34.77 -13.59 -35.07
CA VAL A 871 34.01 -14.23 -33.99
C VAL A 871 32.64 -14.73 -34.46
N LEU A 872 31.89 -13.90 -35.18
CA LEU A 872 30.54 -14.27 -35.60
C LEU A 872 30.57 -15.14 -36.86
N GLY A 873 31.58 -15.04 -37.73
CA GLY A 873 31.72 -15.90 -38.92
C GLY A 873 31.89 -17.37 -38.56
N ASP A 874 32.66 -17.66 -37.51
CA ASP A 874 32.92 -19.03 -37.07
C ASP A 874 31.78 -19.61 -36.18
N GLU A 875 31.18 -18.78 -35.32
CA GLU A 875 30.27 -19.23 -34.26
C GLU A 875 28.81 -18.82 -34.45
N GLY A 876 28.52 -17.94 -35.42
CA GLY A 876 27.17 -17.40 -35.65
C GLY A 876 26.71 -16.42 -34.57
N TRP A 877 25.45 -16.00 -34.67
CA TRP A 877 24.79 -15.02 -33.79
C TRP A 877 24.32 -15.62 -32.46
N GLU A 878 25.17 -16.39 -31.80
CA GLU A 878 24.86 -17.01 -30.52
C GLU A 878 25.18 -16.10 -29.33
N LYS A 879 24.43 -16.28 -28.23
CA LYS A 879 24.69 -15.56 -26.96
C LYS A 879 26.16 -15.72 -26.52
N THR A 880 26.75 -16.90 -26.75
CA THR A 880 28.13 -17.20 -26.36
C THR A 880 29.16 -16.44 -27.19
N SER A 881 28.87 -16.18 -28.46
CA SER A 881 29.75 -15.47 -29.39
C SER A 881 29.99 -14.03 -28.92
N PHE A 882 28.95 -13.37 -28.39
CA PHE A 882 29.08 -11.99 -27.91
C PHE A 882 30.05 -11.82 -26.73
N TYR A 883 30.34 -12.87 -25.94
CA TYR A 883 31.38 -12.80 -24.91
C TYR A 883 32.79 -12.70 -25.48
N LYS A 884 32.99 -13.11 -26.74
CA LYS A 884 34.28 -13.10 -27.43
C LYS A 884 34.59 -11.80 -28.17
N LEU A 885 33.61 -10.90 -28.32
CA LEU A 885 33.78 -9.54 -28.84
C LEU A 885 34.48 -8.64 -27.80
N LYS A 886 35.77 -8.92 -27.54
CA LYS A 886 36.58 -8.31 -26.47
C LYS A 886 36.90 -6.84 -26.75
N LEU A 887 37.22 -6.51 -28.00
CA LEU A 887 37.48 -5.15 -28.45
C LEU A 887 36.20 -4.33 -28.45
N MET A 888 35.07 -4.89 -28.90
CA MET A 888 33.78 -4.21 -28.83
C MET A 888 33.35 -3.91 -27.38
N ASP A 889 33.53 -4.87 -26.46
CA ASP A 889 33.33 -4.61 -25.02
C ASP A 889 34.20 -3.46 -24.51
N SER A 890 35.49 -3.47 -24.87
CA SER A 890 36.44 -2.43 -24.46
C SER A 890 36.08 -1.06 -25.05
N PHE A 891 35.66 -1.02 -26.32
CA PHE A 891 35.24 0.19 -27.00
C PHE A 891 34.01 0.83 -26.33
N PHE A 892 32.96 0.04 -26.07
CA PHE A 892 31.77 0.56 -25.38
C PHE A 892 32.10 1.05 -23.97
N LYS A 893 32.95 0.34 -23.22
CA LYS A 893 33.37 0.79 -21.89
C LYS A 893 34.18 2.08 -21.95
N GLU A 894 35.02 2.25 -22.96
CA GLU A 894 35.77 3.49 -23.14
C GLU A 894 34.86 4.65 -23.55
N SER A 895 33.91 4.43 -24.47
CA SER A 895 32.86 5.40 -24.82
C SER A 895 32.09 5.88 -23.58
N GLN A 896 31.61 4.91 -22.79
CA GLN A 896 30.94 5.15 -21.51
C GLN A 896 31.80 5.91 -20.49
N ARG A 897 33.10 5.63 -20.42
CA ARG A 897 34.05 6.32 -19.52
C ARG A 897 34.30 7.76 -19.99
N PHE A 898 34.48 7.94 -21.30
CA PHE A 898 34.89 9.20 -21.89
C PHE A 898 33.75 10.23 -21.91
N THR A 899 32.55 9.76 -22.27
CA THR A 899 31.31 10.53 -22.33
C THR A 899 30.18 9.75 -21.60
N PRO A 900 30.13 9.81 -20.26
CA PRO A 900 29.15 9.05 -19.49
C PRO A 900 27.74 9.60 -19.64
N LEU A 901 26.76 8.70 -19.81
CA LEU A 901 25.32 9.05 -19.87
C LEU A 901 24.80 9.69 -18.58
N VAL A 902 25.45 9.40 -17.45
CA VAL A 902 25.10 9.97 -16.15
C VAL A 902 26.34 10.36 -15.35
N SER A 903 26.28 11.52 -14.69
CA SER A 903 27.32 11.98 -13.76
C SER A 903 27.22 11.30 -12.38
N THR A 904 26.07 10.75 -12.04
CA THR A 904 25.87 9.96 -10.82
C THR A 904 25.04 8.71 -11.10
N ALA A 905 25.66 7.53 -11.02
CA ALA A 905 24.99 6.28 -11.38
C ALA A 905 24.29 5.58 -10.21
N MET A 906 24.54 6.01 -8.97
CA MET A 906 23.90 5.42 -7.78
C MET A 906 23.45 6.49 -6.79
N SER A 907 22.14 6.58 -6.55
CA SER A 907 21.54 7.41 -5.51
C SER A 907 21.12 6.55 -4.31
N ARG A 908 21.27 7.05 -3.08
CA ARG A 908 20.83 6.39 -1.83
C ARG A 908 20.14 7.36 -0.89
N LEU A 909 19.18 6.86 -0.13
CA LEU A 909 18.63 7.52 1.06
C LEU A 909 19.27 6.87 2.29
N VAL A 910 19.83 7.68 3.20
CA VAL A 910 20.41 7.18 4.44
C VAL A 910 19.27 6.86 5.40
N GLU A 911 18.97 5.57 5.60
CA GLU A 911 17.83 5.13 6.42
C GLU A 911 18.10 5.16 7.93
N GLN A 912 19.37 5.14 8.30
CA GLN A 912 19.88 5.22 9.67
C GLN A 912 21.22 5.95 9.69
N ASP A 913 21.53 6.60 10.81
CA ASP A 913 22.82 7.26 11.02
C ASP A 913 23.97 6.27 10.76
N ILE A 914 24.93 6.65 9.92
CA ILE A 914 26.06 5.80 9.53
C ILE A 914 27.36 6.60 9.46
N THR A 915 28.43 6.02 9.98
CA THR A 915 29.79 6.54 9.79
C THR A 915 30.49 5.68 8.74
N LEU A 916 30.97 6.30 7.66
CA LEU A 916 31.71 5.63 6.60
C LEU A 916 33.11 5.21 7.10
N SER A 917 33.77 4.31 6.36
CA SER A 917 35.10 3.80 6.71
C SER A 917 36.20 4.86 6.78
N ASP A 918 35.98 6.02 6.15
CA ASP A 918 36.85 7.19 6.19
C ASP A 918 36.53 8.16 7.35
N GLY A 919 35.62 7.77 8.25
CA GLY A 919 35.20 8.57 9.41
C GLY A 919 34.12 9.61 9.13
N ARG A 920 33.63 9.75 7.88
CA ARG A 920 32.56 10.71 7.57
C ARG A 920 31.21 10.22 8.10
N PHE A 921 30.56 11.07 8.90
CA PHE A 921 29.23 10.81 9.43
C PHE A 921 28.13 11.25 8.46
N LEU A 922 27.18 10.36 8.19
CA LEU A 922 25.99 10.59 7.37
C LEU A 922 24.74 10.44 8.25
N PRO A 923 23.97 11.52 8.49
CA PRO A 923 22.76 11.43 9.28
C PRO A 923 21.59 10.82 8.49
N LYS A 924 20.68 10.18 9.21
CA LYS A 924 19.41 9.64 8.72
C LYS A 924 18.62 10.72 7.97
N GLY A 925 18.07 10.33 6.82
CA GLY A 925 17.23 11.16 5.97
C GLY A 925 17.97 11.92 4.87
N VAL A 926 19.31 11.92 4.86
CA VAL A 926 20.10 12.55 3.78
C VAL A 926 20.08 11.69 2.53
N ARG A 927 20.00 12.34 1.36
CA ARG A 927 20.21 11.70 0.05
C ARG A 927 21.65 11.87 -0.38
N ILE A 928 22.29 10.79 -0.78
CA ILE A 928 23.65 10.78 -1.30
C ILE A 928 23.66 10.26 -2.74
N ASN A 929 24.60 10.75 -3.54
CA ASN A 929 24.84 10.28 -4.90
C ASN A 929 26.31 9.90 -5.05
N VAL A 930 26.58 8.80 -5.73
CA VAL A 930 27.93 8.36 -6.05
C VAL A 930 28.30 8.89 -7.43
N LEU A 931 29.33 9.75 -7.47
CA LEU A 931 29.85 10.35 -8.70
C LEU A 931 30.55 9.30 -9.56
N THR A 932 30.38 9.40 -10.89
CA THR A 932 31.15 8.62 -11.85
C THR A 932 32.54 9.23 -12.04
N ASP A 933 33.53 8.70 -11.32
CA ASP A 933 34.89 9.25 -11.26
C ASP A 933 35.80 8.75 -12.42
N PHE A 934 35.32 8.90 -13.65
CA PHE A 934 35.95 8.33 -14.85
C PHE A 934 37.17 9.08 -15.38
N ARG A 935 37.43 10.27 -14.83
CA ARG A 935 38.58 11.12 -15.19
C ARG A 935 39.70 11.08 -14.16
N ASN A 936 39.60 10.24 -13.13
CA ASN A 936 40.64 10.12 -12.12
C ASN A 936 41.87 9.40 -12.66
N ALA A 937 43.00 10.10 -12.69
CA ALA A 937 44.28 9.60 -13.20
C ALA A 937 44.88 8.46 -12.36
N GLU A 938 44.52 8.33 -11.07
CA GLU A 938 44.94 7.20 -10.22
C GLU A 938 44.25 5.90 -10.64
N LYS A 939 43.04 6.00 -11.20
CA LYS A 939 42.21 4.86 -11.61
C LYS A 939 42.37 4.54 -13.09
N TYR A 940 42.47 5.58 -13.92
CA TYR A 940 42.60 5.47 -15.38
C TYR A 940 43.84 6.24 -15.86
N PRO A 941 44.93 5.55 -16.22
CA PRO A 941 46.10 6.19 -16.80
C PRO A 941 45.75 6.93 -18.09
N ASN A 942 46.24 8.16 -18.28
CA ASN A 942 45.84 9.05 -19.39
C ASN A 942 44.31 9.14 -19.54
N PRO A 943 43.59 9.69 -18.54
CA PRO A 943 42.13 9.67 -18.51
C PRO A 943 41.49 10.54 -19.61
N ASP A 944 42.21 11.53 -20.13
CA ASP A 944 41.72 12.43 -21.18
C ASP A 944 41.95 11.90 -22.61
N GLU A 945 42.61 10.75 -22.73
CA GLU A 945 42.80 10.06 -24.02
C GLU A 945 41.73 8.98 -24.19
N PHE A 946 41.09 8.98 -25.36
CA PHE A 946 40.20 7.89 -25.75
C PHE A 946 41.03 6.72 -26.27
N ASN A 947 40.96 5.57 -25.60
CA ASN A 947 41.64 4.34 -26.02
C ASN A 947 40.66 3.16 -26.10
N ALA A 948 40.25 2.80 -27.33
CA ALA A 948 39.32 1.71 -27.58
C ALA A 948 39.80 0.34 -27.05
N THR A 949 41.11 0.15 -26.86
CA THR A 949 41.71 -1.10 -26.37
C THR A 949 41.96 -1.13 -24.86
N ARG A 950 41.64 -0.05 -24.13
CA ARG A 950 42.00 0.14 -22.70
C ARG A 950 41.65 -1.04 -21.80
N PHE A 951 40.53 -1.71 -22.07
CA PHE A 951 40.03 -2.81 -21.25
C PHE A 951 40.38 -4.20 -21.80
N VAL A 952 41.01 -4.30 -22.97
CA VAL A 952 41.41 -5.57 -23.59
C VAL A 952 42.47 -6.33 -22.78
N PRO A 953 43.56 -5.70 -22.28
CA PRO A 953 44.60 -6.41 -21.53
C PRO A 953 44.08 -7.12 -20.27
N MET A 954 43.04 -6.57 -19.64
CA MET A 954 42.41 -7.16 -18.46
C MET A 954 41.77 -8.54 -18.74
N ARG A 955 41.61 -8.92 -20.01
CA ARG A 955 41.00 -10.18 -20.46
C ARG A 955 42.00 -11.21 -21.01
N GLN A 956 43.31 -10.97 -20.84
CA GLN A 956 44.38 -11.79 -21.41
C GLN A 956 45.02 -12.78 -20.41
N GLY A 957 44.68 -12.70 -19.11
CA GLY A 957 45.17 -13.63 -18.08
C GLY A 957 44.28 -14.87 -17.91
N GLN A 958 44.90 -16.02 -17.57
CA GLN A 958 44.19 -17.27 -17.28
C GLN A 958 43.22 -17.08 -16.10
N GLY A 959 41.93 -17.34 -16.29
CA GLY A 959 40.87 -17.08 -15.31
C GLY A 959 40.34 -15.64 -15.29
N SER A 960 40.88 -14.75 -16.13
CA SER A 960 40.43 -13.35 -16.29
C SER A 960 39.64 -13.12 -17.58
N GLU A 961 39.25 -14.18 -18.29
CA GLU A 961 38.60 -14.09 -19.61
C GLU A 961 37.24 -13.36 -19.54
N ASN A 962 36.60 -13.37 -18.36
CA ASN A 962 35.34 -12.68 -18.08
C ASN A 962 35.51 -11.32 -17.38
N ALA A 963 36.74 -10.91 -17.09
CA ALA A 963 37.01 -9.58 -16.52
C ALA A 963 36.59 -8.49 -17.51
N SER A 964 36.17 -7.33 -17.00
CA SER A 964 35.92 -6.13 -17.81
C SER A 964 34.99 -6.27 -19.03
N GLN A 965 34.10 -7.28 -19.10
CA GLN A 965 32.99 -7.28 -20.06
C GLN A 965 32.13 -6.00 -19.88
N LEU A 966 31.44 -5.56 -20.93
CA LEU A 966 30.58 -4.37 -20.85
C LEU A 966 29.48 -4.52 -19.78
N ALA A 967 28.95 -5.74 -19.61
CA ALA A 967 27.96 -6.07 -18.59
C ALA A 967 28.55 -6.21 -17.16
N SER A 968 29.87 -6.18 -17.01
CA SER A 968 30.52 -6.30 -15.69
C SER A 968 30.57 -4.94 -14.98
N THR A 969 30.13 -4.92 -13.73
CA THR A 969 30.13 -3.71 -12.87
C THR A 969 31.25 -3.79 -11.84
N SER A 970 31.79 -2.65 -11.44
CA SER A 970 32.78 -2.55 -10.36
C SER A 970 32.62 -1.22 -9.60
N SER A 971 33.39 -1.03 -8.52
CA SER A 971 33.51 0.28 -7.85
C SER A 971 34.01 1.38 -8.80
N GLU A 972 34.79 1.00 -9.81
CA GLU A 972 35.38 1.92 -10.78
C GLU A 972 34.49 2.15 -12.01
N HIS A 973 33.68 1.16 -12.40
CA HIS A 973 32.77 1.26 -13.55
C HIS A 973 31.31 1.01 -13.12
N THR A 974 30.65 2.08 -12.71
CA THR A 974 29.35 2.05 -12.01
C THR A 974 28.14 2.42 -12.87
N LEU A 975 28.28 2.58 -14.19
CA LEU A 975 27.18 3.08 -15.05
C LEU A 975 25.94 2.18 -15.10
N PHE A 976 26.12 0.86 -14.96
CA PHE A 976 25.01 -0.07 -14.75
C PHE A 976 24.65 -0.20 -13.26
N GLY A 977 25.06 0.71 -12.38
CA GLY A 977 25.02 0.54 -10.92
C GLY A 977 26.03 -0.51 -10.43
N HIS A 978 26.04 -0.75 -9.11
CA HIS A 978 26.88 -1.78 -8.50
C HIS A 978 26.21 -2.40 -7.25
N GLY A 979 26.63 -3.62 -6.89
CA GLY A 979 26.07 -4.38 -5.77
C GLY A 979 24.62 -4.82 -5.99
N ARG A 980 23.80 -4.80 -4.92
CA ARG A 980 22.38 -5.22 -4.95
C ARG A 980 21.53 -4.40 -5.93
N HIS A 981 21.95 -3.19 -6.27
CA HIS A 981 21.24 -2.27 -7.17
C HIS A 981 21.88 -2.18 -8.56
N ALA A 982 22.73 -3.15 -8.94
CA ALA A 982 23.20 -3.25 -10.32
C ALA A 982 22.01 -3.56 -11.24
N CYS A 983 22.02 -2.93 -12.42
CA CYS A 983 21.00 -3.05 -13.46
C CYS A 983 20.80 -4.54 -13.79
N PRO A 984 19.59 -5.09 -13.54
CA PRO A 984 19.32 -6.49 -13.82
C PRO A 984 19.25 -6.76 -15.33
N GLY A 985 18.92 -5.76 -16.14
CA GLY A 985 18.77 -5.87 -17.60
C GLY A 985 20.07 -5.71 -18.40
N ARG A 986 21.21 -5.46 -17.73
CA ARG A 986 22.48 -5.12 -18.42
C ARG A 986 22.95 -6.16 -19.44
N PHE A 987 22.71 -7.45 -19.20
CA PHE A 987 23.09 -8.49 -20.18
C PHE A 987 22.26 -8.42 -21.45
N PHE A 988 20.97 -8.13 -21.32
CA PHE A 988 20.09 -7.91 -22.47
C PHE A 988 20.49 -6.67 -23.25
N ALA A 989 20.65 -5.53 -22.55
CA ALA A 989 21.06 -4.28 -23.18
C ALA A 989 22.41 -4.41 -23.89
N VAL A 990 23.39 -5.10 -23.30
CA VAL A 990 24.70 -5.33 -23.93
C VAL A 990 24.59 -6.19 -25.19
N ASN A 991 23.79 -7.25 -25.19
CA ASN A 991 23.56 -8.05 -26.39
C ASN A 991 22.88 -7.23 -27.48
N GLU A 992 21.81 -6.51 -27.14
CA GLU A 992 21.09 -5.61 -28.03
C GLU A 992 22.05 -4.58 -28.68
N MET A 993 22.86 -3.90 -27.87
CA MET A 993 23.84 -2.92 -28.36
C MET A 993 24.91 -3.54 -29.28
N LYS A 994 25.42 -4.72 -28.91
CA LYS A 994 26.43 -5.43 -29.73
C LYS A 994 25.85 -5.90 -31.06
N ILE A 995 24.61 -6.40 -31.06
CA ILE A 995 23.92 -6.85 -32.29
C ILE A 995 23.78 -5.68 -33.25
N ILE A 996 23.22 -4.57 -32.76
CA ILE A 996 23.01 -3.36 -33.57
C ILE A 996 24.34 -2.83 -34.11
N LEU A 997 25.36 -2.68 -33.26
CA LEU A 997 26.66 -2.17 -33.70
C LEU A 997 27.37 -3.11 -34.68
N ALA A 998 27.33 -4.43 -34.45
CA ALA A 998 27.91 -5.41 -35.36
C ALA A 998 27.26 -5.34 -36.75
N GLN A 999 25.92 -5.26 -36.83
CA GLN A 999 25.22 -5.10 -38.11
C GLN A 999 25.57 -3.77 -38.78
N PHE A 1000 25.66 -2.67 -38.04
CA PHE A 1000 26.16 -1.39 -38.59
C PHE A 1000 27.55 -1.53 -39.21
N LEU A 1001 28.50 -2.15 -38.49
CA LEU A 1001 29.88 -2.31 -38.96
C LEU A 1001 29.97 -3.17 -40.23
N LEU A 1002 29.09 -4.17 -40.37
CA LEU A 1002 29.05 -5.08 -41.52
C LEU A 1002 28.35 -4.46 -42.74
N GLU A 1003 27.25 -3.74 -42.54
CA GLU A 1003 26.35 -3.33 -43.62
C GLU A 1003 26.51 -1.87 -44.06
N TYR A 1004 27.04 -0.99 -43.20
CA TYR A 1004 27.02 0.45 -43.43
C TYR A 1004 28.40 1.10 -43.21
N ASP A 1005 28.66 2.17 -43.96
CA ASP A 1005 29.72 3.13 -43.66
C ASP A 1005 29.08 4.37 -43.02
N LEU A 1006 29.73 4.92 -42.00
CA LEU A 1006 29.27 6.07 -41.21
C LEU A 1006 30.34 7.15 -41.21
N ARG A 1007 29.92 8.41 -41.27
CA ARG A 1007 30.80 9.56 -41.00
C ARG A 1007 30.03 10.72 -40.39
N ALA A 1008 30.77 11.59 -39.71
CA ALA A 1008 30.24 12.85 -39.21
C ALA A 1008 29.80 13.76 -40.38
N GLU A 1009 28.60 14.34 -40.30
CA GLU A 1009 28.17 15.44 -41.16
C GLU A 1009 29.02 16.71 -40.89
N GLU A 1010 29.25 17.54 -41.91
CA GLU A 1010 30.07 18.75 -41.78
C GLU A 1010 29.50 19.72 -40.71
N GLY A 1011 30.32 20.11 -39.74
CA GLY A 1011 29.94 21.05 -38.66
C GLY A 1011 29.51 20.41 -37.34
N LEU A 1012 29.55 19.07 -37.24
CA LEU A 1012 29.20 18.30 -36.03
C LEU A 1012 29.94 18.72 -34.75
N THR A 1013 31.20 19.17 -34.88
CA THR A 1013 32.04 19.67 -33.77
C THR A 1013 31.46 20.88 -33.04
N LYS A 1014 30.40 21.52 -33.56
CA LYS A 1014 29.69 22.63 -32.90
C LYS A 1014 28.57 22.18 -31.97
N LEU A 1015 28.14 20.92 -32.02
CA LEU A 1015 27.03 20.41 -31.22
C LEU A 1015 27.53 19.78 -29.92
N GLN A 1016 27.28 20.45 -28.80
CA GLN A 1016 27.63 19.94 -27.46
C GLN A 1016 26.59 18.93 -26.96
N PRO A 1017 27.00 17.92 -26.16
CA PRO A 1017 26.07 17.06 -25.43
C PRO A 1017 25.09 17.88 -24.59
N GLN A 1018 23.85 17.40 -24.46
CA GLN A 1018 22.85 18.05 -23.61
C GLN A 1018 22.93 17.46 -22.21
N ALA A 1019 23.30 18.29 -21.24
CA ALA A 1019 23.30 17.92 -19.83
C ALA A 1019 22.07 18.51 -19.11
N PHE A 1020 21.40 17.68 -18.32
CA PHE A 1020 20.33 18.11 -17.43
C PHE A 1020 20.34 17.30 -16.13
N GLU A 1021 20.39 17.99 -14.99
CA GLU A 1021 20.66 17.39 -13.67
C GLU A 1021 21.88 16.45 -13.71
N THR A 1022 21.66 15.15 -13.55
CA THR A 1022 22.70 14.13 -13.55
C THR A 1022 22.79 13.37 -14.88
N SER A 1023 21.94 13.69 -15.86
CA SER A 1023 21.86 13.03 -17.16
C SER A 1023 22.59 13.82 -18.23
N ILE A 1024 23.31 13.13 -19.11
CA ILE A 1024 24.10 13.68 -20.21
C ILE A 1024 23.74 12.88 -21.45
N GLY A 1025 23.02 13.49 -22.39
CA GLY A 1025 22.53 12.81 -23.59
C GLY A 1025 23.09 13.40 -24.88
N VAL A 1026 22.96 12.63 -25.97
CA VAL A 1026 23.26 13.07 -27.32
C VAL A 1026 22.25 14.14 -27.73
N ASN A 1027 22.77 15.23 -28.31
CA ASN A 1027 21.96 16.32 -28.83
C ASN A 1027 21.06 15.80 -29.97
N PRO A 1028 19.72 15.92 -29.88
CA PRO A 1028 18.79 15.38 -30.89
C PRO A 1028 18.97 15.98 -32.30
N ALA A 1029 19.58 17.16 -32.40
CA ALA A 1029 19.85 17.81 -33.70
C ALA A 1029 21.09 17.23 -34.41
N VAL A 1030 21.80 16.27 -33.80
CA VAL A 1030 22.95 15.63 -34.42
C VAL A 1030 22.50 14.71 -35.55
N ALA A 1031 22.98 15.04 -36.75
CA ALA A 1031 22.83 14.22 -37.93
C ALA A 1031 24.18 13.59 -38.32
N ILE A 1032 24.14 12.39 -38.88
CA ILE A 1032 25.30 11.69 -39.43
C ILE A 1032 25.04 11.33 -40.89
N GLU A 1033 26.10 11.16 -41.67
CA GLU A 1033 25.99 10.62 -43.01
C GLU A 1033 26.22 9.11 -42.99
N ILE A 1034 25.32 8.38 -43.66
CA ILE A 1034 25.35 6.93 -43.76
C ILE A 1034 25.24 6.49 -45.22
N ARG A 1035 25.86 5.36 -45.56
CA ARG A 1035 25.63 4.67 -46.85
C ARG A 1035 25.73 3.17 -46.69
N ARG A 1036 25.02 2.42 -47.52
CA ARG A 1036 25.11 0.95 -47.58
C ARG A 1036 26.40 0.52 -48.25
N ARG A 1037 27.07 -0.47 -47.67
CA ARG A 1037 28.30 -1.07 -48.21
C ARG A 1037 27.98 -2.03 -49.35
N ILE A 1038 28.88 -2.07 -50.33
CA ILE A 1038 28.86 -3.09 -51.38
C ILE A 1038 29.57 -4.33 -50.83
N LYS A 1039 28.82 -5.41 -50.57
CA LYS A 1039 29.35 -6.65 -49.97
C LYS A 1039 30.37 -7.31 -50.91
N SER A 1040 31.55 -7.68 -50.42
CA SER A 1040 32.38 -8.71 -51.05
C SER A 1040 31.72 -10.07 -50.83
N ALA A 1041 31.81 -10.99 -51.80
CA ALA A 1041 31.01 -12.22 -51.84
C ALA A 1041 31.16 -13.16 -50.61
N ASP A 1042 32.19 -12.98 -49.78
CA ASP A 1042 32.55 -13.88 -48.67
C ASP A 1042 32.02 -13.48 -47.27
N VAL A 1043 31.22 -12.41 -47.12
CA VAL A 1043 30.75 -11.94 -45.80
C VAL A 1043 29.22 -12.04 -45.68
N ARG A 1044 28.70 -13.26 -45.60
CA ARG A 1044 27.36 -13.54 -45.06
C ARG A 1044 27.50 -14.50 -43.90
N ILE A 1045 27.26 -13.99 -42.70
CA ILE A 1045 27.23 -14.78 -41.48
C ILE A 1045 25.80 -15.34 -41.36
N GLU A 1046 25.61 -16.56 -41.84
CA GLU A 1046 24.31 -17.24 -41.79
C GLU A 1046 24.04 -17.81 -40.39
N LYS A 1047 22.75 -17.84 -40.01
CA LYS A 1047 22.27 -18.47 -38.78
C LYS A 1047 22.48 -19.98 -38.94
N ARG A 1048 23.08 -20.67 -37.96
CA ARG A 1048 23.03 -22.14 -37.92
C ARG A 1048 21.60 -22.54 -37.57
N GLU A 1049 20.99 -23.43 -38.36
CA GLU A 1049 19.63 -23.94 -38.16
C GLU A 1049 19.42 -24.62 -36.80
#